data_AF-A0A0D2CC41-F1
#
_entry.id   AF-A0A0D2CC41-F1
#
_cell.length_a   1.000
_cell.length_b   1.000
_cell.length_c   1.000
_cell.angle_alpha   90.00
_cell.angle_beta   90.00
_cell.angle_gamma   90.00
#
_symmetry.space_group_name_H-M   'P 1'
#
loop_
_entity.id
_entity.type
_entity.pdbx_description
1 polymer ?
#
loop_
_entity_poly.entity_id
_entity_poly.type
_entity_poly.pdbx_seq_one_letter_code
_entity_poly.pdbx_strand_id
1 'polypeptide(L)'
;MGSLGPPFRVAIVGGGIGGLCAALSLHHHCAGEGIKIDVYEQAPQYKEIGAGIGIGVNAARLLHSIGVGDAVNGIAGSRQGIWISFRRYDTGADIVTVPANDREKIRQCPVHRAEFLDLLVDTIKDRDAATLHTNKSCINVTDKGEAVSLNFRDGSSATADLVVGCDGIHSHLRAQFSTDNPRYGGRIAYRGLVPICKLESNWPFQTYSVSWLGKDKHFLVFPISNNRLLNIVAFVATEEEKLGGLKESWTATGDKSDLVRDFQDFDKTVQEIISHMPEHPSKWVLNDREPLPQWVFARGKVVLMGDAAHAMLPHQGAGAGQAIEDGYILGRALQDYLRSRNHTSEDLEKWTQLYQNVRLPRAQRAQATARQAGHVYEMQTEEMLGKTYEECLPIVHDNLKDRMRWAGTQALYPTIQQWTRATHIIHSVGCPREITPPILLFFLDKVTASMEPQNPPKKRRRVAIACPDCRSRKTKCDHIVSRQPDEDVLKGMPKSSQAYIRSLEQRLKRFEEQETRPYGRSQFPDHPVSLSLPSRRSQGNSSSIERSPPPHLQRRGSILISANPEIFMGGYSGISFTQLILNAMNGPDSNKLEAESLSSPRDPPCFSRPSDLFALPPNCRELVDLFFDFHYELSPIFHAPTLLAEIDQVIAGDAAHRSEHRYTLAILNMLFAIAASHQRHRMDTSISSTRRYYDIAMALVSPTLLFDWKIEKVQILLLGARYLQSSSSPSECWNVLGLAIRIAYGLELHRAPGEEFDCIMRETRKRVWYACYGLDQLLSMIYGRPAATSSSTFDTPLPEDLDDDCIQKNRLLFPSLEAPSLMSFSIQVSKLYRLLESAACLVEPPLETLVQLDEAFESWFSVVPSNLKLQGDTTVQDDKCLILALRANMVRILIHRQSLASTLSILSKTDQTWKPPETLKNSMLQNSRRICVRTAEDTIDLVGLRYDQTKHAVGPSWFNLYYLFNAILIVVSHVVDPEYRNDKKALSQLDRAMQMIRQMSTNHQCAQRAYNFLQQLLSFMDRSLLVEGRRAVSSSRPQTGTIPSPVLEGAAFEQGGYDDLANADLFALWDTTQDLTTNLGSQLESYSSLGSGMWSWDVNAQHQSAQ
;
A
#
# COMPACT_ATOMS: atom_id res chain seq x y z
N MET A 1 30.14 -16.30 -29.62
CA MET A 1 29.45 -15.93 -28.37
C MET A 1 29.74 -17.03 -27.37
N GLY A 2 30.61 -16.79 -26.38
CA GLY A 2 30.92 -17.78 -25.35
C GLY A 2 29.72 -17.97 -24.42
N SER A 3 29.40 -19.21 -24.06
CA SER A 3 28.31 -19.52 -23.11
C SER A 3 28.59 -18.84 -21.77
N LEU A 4 27.78 -17.85 -21.40
CA LEU A 4 27.77 -17.30 -20.03
C LEU A 4 27.42 -18.46 -19.08
N GLY A 5 28.29 -18.73 -18.10
CA GLY A 5 28.04 -19.74 -17.07
C GLY A 5 26.79 -19.40 -16.23
N PRO A 6 26.37 -20.31 -15.34
CA PRO A 6 25.21 -20.05 -14.47
C PRO A 6 25.42 -18.76 -13.64
N PRO A 7 24.36 -17.96 -13.41
CA PRO A 7 24.46 -16.69 -12.72
C PRO A 7 24.91 -16.87 -11.27
N PHE A 8 25.67 -15.90 -10.74
CA PHE A 8 26.09 -15.90 -9.34
C PHE A 8 24.90 -15.55 -8.42
N ARG A 9 24.55 -16.45 -7.50
CA ARG A 9 23.33 -16.36 -6.68
C ARG A 9 23.63 -15.75 -5.32
N VAL A 10 22.92 -14.68 -4.99
CA VAL A 10 22.97 -14.01 -3.69
C VAL A 10 21.64 -14.17 -2.99
N ALA A 11 21.64 -14.76 -1.79
CA ALA A 11 20.47 -14.83 -0.92
C ALA A 11 20.60 -13.81 0.21
N ILE A 12 19.66 -12.89 0.32
CA ILE A 12 19.57 -11.91 1.41
C ILE A 12 18.48 -12.37 2.37
N VAL A 13 18.83 -12.67 3.62
CA VAL A 13 17.90 -13.10 4.65
C VAL A 13 17.54 -11.91 5.53
N GLY A 14 16.29 -11.48 5.45
CA GLY A 14 15.76 -10.26 6.09
C GLY A 14 15.42 -9.18 5.07
N GLY A 15 14.12 -8.89 4.93
CA GLY A 15 13.55 -7.93 3.99
C GLY A 15 13.31 -6.52 4.57
N GLY A 16 13.98 -6.17 5.67
CA GLY A 16 13.93 -4.81 6.21
C GLY A 16 14.75 -3.81 5.39
N ILE A 17 14.78 -2.54 5.83
CA ILE A 17 15.49 -1.43 5.15
C ILE A 17 16.93 -1.78 4.77
N GLY A 18 17.69 -2.43 5.66
CA GLY A 18 19.07 -2.84 5.38
C GLY A 18 19.18 -3.83 4.22
N GLY A 19 18.31 -4.85 4.20
CA GLY A 19 18.32 -5.92 3.21
C GLY A 19 17.87 -5.44 1.83
N LEU A 20 16.83 -4.59 1.77
CA LEU A 20 16.38 -4.00 0.51
C LEU A 20 17.39 -2.99 -0.05
N CYS A 21 18.04 -2.18 0.82
CA CYS A 21 19.14 -1.32 0.39
C CYS A 21 20.35 -2.12 -0.12
N ALA A 22 20.65 -3.27 0.50
CA ALA A 22 21.70 -4.18 0.04
C ALA A 22 21.36 -4.78 -1.33
N ALA A 23 20.11 -5.24 -1.54
CA ALA A 23 19.64 -5.75 -2.83
C ALA A 23 19.80 -4.71 -3.95
N LEU A 24 19.35 -3.47 -3.72
CA LEU A 24 19.49 -2.37 -4.68
C LEU A 24 20.95 -2.00 -4.94
N SER A 25 21.80 -2.03 -3.90
CA SER A 25 23.24 -1.74 -4.05
C SER A 25 23.96 -2.83 -4.84
N LEU A 26 23.67 -4.10 -4.56
CA LEU A 26 24.19 -5.25 -5.30
C LEU A 26 23.77 -5.19 -6.76
N HIS A 27 22.48 -4.95 -7.02
CA HIS A 27 21.96 -4.77 -8.39
C HIS A 27 22.67 -3.60 -9.08
N HIS A 28 22.75 -2.42 -8.46
CA HIS A 28 23.39 -1.24 -9.04
C HIS A 28 24.86 -1.48 -9.41
N HIS A 29 25.62 -2.18 -8.58
CA HIS A 29 27.04 -2.43 -8.83
C HIS A 29 27.28 -3.65 -9.75
N CYS A 30 26.41 -4.66 -9.73
CA CYS A 30 26.70 -5.95 -10.36
C CYS A 30 25.75 -6.34 -11.50
N ALA A 31 24.79 -5.49 -11.91
CA ALA A 31 23.81 -5.82 -12.96
C ALA A 31 24.43 -6.35 -14.28
N GLY A 32 25.63 -5.87 -14.65
CA GLY A 32 26.34 -6.33 -15.85
C GLY A 32 27.14 -7.63 -15.69
N GLU A 33 27.20 -8.21 -14.49
CA GLU A 33 28.10 -9.32 -14.14
C GLU A 33 27.36 -10.66 -13.98
N GLY A 34 26.07 -10.74 -14.36
CA GLY A 34 25.29 -11.97 -14.35
C GLY A 34 24.95 -12.49 -12.94
N ILE A 35 24.42 -11.62 -12.08
CA ILE A 35 23.99 -11.99 -10.73
C ILE A 35 22.49 -12.26 -10.65
N LYS A 36 22.08 -13.13 -9.72
CA LYS A 36 20.68 -13.33 -9.33
C LYS A 36 20.54 -13.06 -7.83
N ILE A 37 19.63 -12.16 -7.47
CA ILE A 37 19.40 -11.77 -6.07
C ILE A 37 18.01 -12.25 -5.64
N ASP A 38 17.98 -12.98 -4.53
CA ASP A 38 16.75 -13.41 -3.86
C ASP A 38 16.73 -12.84 -2.43
N VAL A 39 15.66 -12.12 -2.07
CA VAL A 39 15.44 -11.60 -0.72
C VAL A 39 14.38 -12.46 -0.03
N TYR A 40 14.69 -12.97 1.15
CA TYR A 40 13.81 -13.82 1.94
C TYR A 40 13.35 -13.07 3.20
N GLU A 41 12.04 -12.81 3.29
CA GLU A 41 11.39 -12.13 4.41
C GLU A 41 10.48 -13.09 5.16
N GLN A 42 10.56 -13.09 6.49
CA GLN A 42 9.76 -13.96 7.35
C GLN A 42 8.29 -13.53 7.40
N ALA A 43 8.00 -12.23 7.31
CA ALA A 43 6.65 -11.70 7.31
C ALA A 43 5.89 -12.08 6.02
N PRO A 44 4.56 -12.24 6.07
CA PRO A 44 3.75 -12.59 4.89
C PRO A 44 3.70 -11.47 3.84
N GLN A 45 4.02 -10.24 4.25
CA GLN A 45 3.98 -9.05 3.42
C GLN A 45 4.97 -8.02 3.96
N TYR A 46 5.53 -7.20 3.06
CA TYR A 46 6.30 -6.01 3.43
C TYR A 46 5.34 -4.95 3.96
N LYS A 47 4.98 -5.06 5.24
CA LYS A 47 4.25 -4.03 5.97
C LYS A 47 4.87 -3.89 7.34
N GLU A 48 5.30 -2.68 7.66
CA GLU A 48 5.87 -2.37 8.96
C GLU A 48 5.03 -1.31 9.64
N ILE A 49 4.64 -1.59 10.89
CA ILE A 49 4.22 -0.56 11.83
C ILE A 49 5.50 -0.03 12.45
N GLY A 50 5.74 1.27 12.38
CA GLY A 50 6.97 1.81 12.92
C GLY A 50 6.97 3.32 12.97
N ALA A 51 7.70 3.86 13.93
CA ALA A 51 7.92 5.29 14.02
C ALA A 51 9.11 5.73 13.13
N GLY A 52 9.38 7.02 13.07
CA GLY A 52 10.36 7.63 12.18
C GLY A 52 11.77 7.07 12.32
N ILE A 53 12.52 7.12 11.23
CA ILE A 53 13.95 6.76 11.15
C ILE A 53 14.72 7.96 10.61
N GLY A 54 15.85 8.28 11.22
CA GLY A 54 16.79 9.27 10.70
C GLY A 54 17.76 8.65 9.70
N ILE A 55 17.89 9.25 8.52
CA ILE A 55 18.95 8.93 7.55
C ILE A 55 19.92 10.11 7.53
N GLY A 56 21.15 9.89 8.00
CA GLY A 56 22.22 10.89 7.96
C GLY A 56 22.72 11.16 6.54
N VAL A 57 23.39 12.31 6.34
CA VAL A 57 23.92 12.75 5.03
C VAL A 57 24.88 11.70 4.41
N ASN A 58 25.62 10.97 5.23
CA ASN A 58 26.50 9.87 4.81
C ASN A 58 25.71 8.77 4.07
N ALA A 59 24.60 8.31 4.63
CA ALA A 59 23.78 7.28 4.03
C ALA A 59 22.90 7.82 2.89
N ALA A 60 22.38 9.03 3.02
CA ALA A 60 21.63 9.70 1.96
C ALA A 60 22.48 9.84 0.68
N ARG A 61 23.78 10.12 0.80
CA ARG A 61 24.71 10.15 -0.33
C ARG A 61 24.74 8.84 -1.10
N LEU A 62 24.78 7.71 -0.39
CA LEU A 62 24.79 6.39 -1.00
C LEU A 62 23.45 6.09 -1.69
N LEU A 63 22.33 6.45 -1.08
CA LEU A 63 21.00 6.35 -1.69
C LEU A 63 20.89 7.19 -2.98
N HIS A 64 21.50 8.37 -3.01
CA HIS A 64 21.62 9.18 -4.23
C HIS A 64 22.49 8.49 -5.29
N SER A 65 23.62 7.90 -4.91
CA SER A 65 24.51 7.17 -5.82
C SER A 65 23.82 5.99 -6.49
N ILE A 66 22.94 5.27 -5.78
CA ILE A 66 22.15 4.17 -6.36
C ILE A 66 20.83 4.64 -6.99
N GLY A 67 20.60 5.94 -7.12
CA GLY A 67 19.46 6.52 -7.83
C GLY A 67 18.11 6.51 -7.08
N VAL A 68 18.11 6.40 -5.76
CA VAL A 68 16.90 6.38 -4.92
C VAL A 68 16.72 7.67 -4.12
N GLY A 69 17.81 8.44 -3.96
CA GLY A 69 17.87 9.61 -3.07
C GLY A 69 16.85 10.72 -3.34
N ASP A 70 16.42 10.94 -4.58
CA ASP A 70 15.40 11.95 -4.90
C ASP A 70 14.00 11.57 -4.39
N ALA A 71 13.63 10.30 -4.51
CA ALA A 71 12.38 9.79 -3.96
C ALA A 71 12.40 9.87 -2.42
N VAL A 72 13.53 9.55 -1.79
CA VAL A 72 13.72 9.65 -0.33
C VAL A 72 13.62 11.10 0.14
N ASN A 73 14.17 12.05 -0.62
CA ASN A 73 14.02 13.47 -0.34
C ASN A 73 12.54 13.91 -0.35
N GLY A 74 11.74 13.36 -1.27
CA GLY A 74 10.31 13.64 -1.39
C GLY A 74 9.51 13.24 -0.14
N ILE A 75 9.78 12.06 0.41
CA ILE A 75 9.11 11.59 1.64
C ILE A 75 9.70 12.21 2.92
N ALA A 76 10.95 12.67 2.91
CA ALA A 76 11.55 13.37 4.06
C ALA A 76 11.01 14.80 4.21
N GLY A 77 10.88 15.54 3.10
CA GLY A 77 10.46 16.94 3.06
C GLY A 77 11.60 17.95 3.14
N SER A 78 11.28 19.18 3.51
CA SER A 78 12.17 20.36 3.50
C SER A 78 13.07 20.44 4.73
N ARG A 79 14.30 20.96 4.56
CA ARG A 79 15.32 21.10 5.62
C ARG A 79 15.93 22.50 5.60
N GLN A 80 16.32 23.00 6.77
CA GLN A 80 16.86 24.37 6.95
C GLN A 80 18.31 24.41 7.47
N GLY A 81 19.05 23.31 7.36
CA GLY A 81 20.48 23.26 7.72
C GLY A 81 20.76 23.05 9.22
N ILE A 82 19.80 22.48 9.95
CA ILE A 82 19.95 22.09 11.34
C ILE A 82 19.71 20.58 11.42
N TRP A 83 20.64 19.85 12.04
CA TRP A 83 20.46 18.42 12.31
C TRP A 83 19.52 18.22 13.51
N ILE A 84 19.92 18.79 14.65
CA ILE A 84 19.20 18.67 15.91
C ILE A 84 19.46 19.89 16.81
N SER A 85 18.43 20.34 17.52
CA SER A 85 18.54 21.29 18.64
C SER A 85 18.33 20.54 19.94
N PHE A 86 19.33 20.58 20.83
CA PHE A 86 19.24 20.06 22.19
C PHE A 86 18.83 21.19 23.12
N ARG A 87 17.78 20.97 23.90
CA ARG A 87 17.11 21.99 24.69
C ARG A 87 16.98 21.58 26.15
N ARG A 88 16.85 22.59 27.01
CA ARG A 88 16.54 22.37 28.42
C ARG A 88 15.17 21.73 28.57
N TYR A 89 15.04 20.76 29.48
CA TYR A 89 13.74 20.12 29.70
C TYR A 89 12.70 21.07 30.28
N ASP A 90 13.09 22.00 31.15
CA ASP A 90 12.17 22.84 31.95
C ASP A 90 11.63 24.07 31.22
N THR A 91 12.51 24.75 30.48
CA THR A 91 12.26 26.08 29.88
C THR A 91 12.25 26.03 28.36
N GLY A 92 12.64 24.89 27.77
CA GLY A 92 12.83 24.76 26.33
C GLY A 92 13.96 25.62 25.75
N ALA A 93 14.79 26.27 26.57
CA ALA A 93 15.90 27.09 26.07
C ALA A 93 16.96 26.23 25.36
N ASP A 94 17.61 26.78 24.32
CA ASP A 94 18.64 26.05 23.56
C ASP A 94 19.87 25.80 24.44
N ILE A 95 20.30 24.54 24.50
CA ILE A 95 21.58 24.14 25.09
C ILE A 95 22.63 24.17 23.98
N VAL A 96 22.35 23.45 22.88
CA VAL A 96 23.21 23.40 21.71
C VAL A 96 22.42 22.99 20.48
N THR A 97 22.49 23.83 19.45
CA THR A 97 22.00 23.50 18.10
C THR A 97 23.15 23.05 17.21
N VAL A 98 23.04 21.84 16.66
CA VAL A 98 24.06 21.26 15.78
C VAL A 98 23.67 21.51 14.31
N PRO A 99 24.47 22.27 13.55
CA PRO A 99 24.18 22.55 12.15
C PRO A 99 24.44 21.31 11.27
N ALA A 100 23.78 21.26 10.13
CA ALA A 100 24.07 20.29 9.07
C ALA A 100 24.01 20.96 7.69
N ASN A 101 24.84 20.46 6.76
CA ASN A 101 24.82 20.96 5.39
C ASN A 101 23.70 20.26 4.60
N ASP A 102 22.47 20.77 4.75
CA ASP A 102 21.25 20.17 4.18
C ASP A 102 20.52 21.07 3.18
N ARG A 103 21.19 22.10 2.68
CA ARG A 103 20.66 22.99 1.64
C ARG A 103 20.85 22.43 0.22
N GLU A 104 21.60 21.33 0.12
CA GLU A 104 21.94 20.68 -1.14
C GLU A 104 20.98 19.52 -1.45
N LYS A 105 21.10 18.98 -2.67
CA LYS A 105 20.36 17.79 -3.12
C LYS A 105 20.58 16.59 -2.20
N ILE A 106 21.81 16.41 -1.72
CA ILE A 106 22.18 15.35 -0.77
C ILE A 106 22.13 15.94 0.63
N ARG A 107 21.16 15.49 1.43
CA ARG A 107 20.85 16.03 2.76
C ARG A 107 20.35 14.93 3.69
N GLN A 108 20.20 15.25 4.97
CA GLN A 108 19.56 14.34 5.91
C GLN A 108 18.10 14.05 5.53
N CYS A 109 17.67 12.81 5.73
CA CYS A 109 16.33 12.36 5.37
C CYS A 109 15.68 11.61 6.53
N PRO A 110 15.13 12.29 7.56
CA PRO A 110 14.21 11.64 8.46
C PRO A 110 12.92 11.29 7.72
N VAL A 111 12.52 10.02 7.80
CA VAL A 111 11.42 9.42 7.02
C VAL A 111 10.54 8.54 7.90
N HIS A 112 9.29 8.35 7.49
CA HIS A 112 8.44 7.32 8.09
C HIS A 112 8.95 5.94 7.64
N ARG A 113 9.11 5.01 8.59
CA ARG A 113 9.68 3.68 8.31
C ARG A 113 8.91 2.94 7.22
N ALA A 114 7.58 2.91 7.32
CA ALA A 114 6.72 2.26 6.34
C ALA A 114 6.82 2.91 4.95
N GLU A 115 6.74 4.25 4.84
CA GLU A 115 6.85 4.95 3.55
C GLU A 115 8.20 4.69 2.87
N PHE A 116 9.28 4.60 3.66
CA PHE A 116 10.59 4.29 3.10
C PHE A 116 10.72 2.83 2.69
N LEU A 117 10.14 1.90 3.45
CA LEU A 117 10.11 0.48 3.09
C LEU A 117 9.33 0.26 1.77
N ASP A 118 8.13 0.85 1.67
CA ASP A 118 7.29 0.77 0.46
C ASP A 118 8.05 1.30 -0.76
N LEU A 119 8.70 2.47 -0.62
CA LEU A 119 9.54 3.06 -1.66
C LEU A 119 10.67 2.10 -2.11
N LEU A 120 11.34 1.42 -1.18
CA LEU A 120 12.39 0.46 -1.52
C LEU A 120 11.83 -0.80 -2.21
N VAL A 121 10.69 -1.32 -1.77
CA VAL A 121 10.02 -2.47 -2.38
C VAL A 121 9.58 -2.14 -3.81
N ASP A 122 8.95 -1.00 -4.02
CA ASP A 122 8.52 -0.53 -5.33
C ASP A 122 9.73 -0.33 -6.25
N THR A 123 10.79 0.31 -5.74
CA THR A 123 12.04 0.48 -6.51
C THR A 123 12.68 -0.85 -6.93
N ILE A 124 12.62 -1.88 -6.07
CA ILE A 124 13.14 -3.21 -6.41
C ILE A 124 12.31 -3.84 -7.52
N LYS A 125 10.98 -3.76 -7.46
CA LYS A 125 10.09 -4.31 -8.49
C LYS A 125 10.25 -3.58 -9.81
N ASP A 126 10.27 -2.25 -9.79
CA ASP A 126 10.40 -1.41 -10.98
C ASP A 126 11.71 -1.64 -11.74
N ARG A 127 12.79 -1.99 -11.02
CA ARG A 127 14.11 -2.25 -11.59
C ARG A 127 14.39 -3.73 -11.85
N ASP A 128 13.45 -4.61 -11.52
CA ASP A 128 13.68 -6.05 -11.45
C ASP A 128 14.99 -6.38 -10.70
N ALA A 129 15.21 -5.70 -9.58
CA ALA A 129 16.51 -5.72 -8.91
C ALA A 129 16.76 -7.01 -8.11
N ALA A 130 15.69 -7.63 -7.59
CA ALA A 130 15.73 -8.86 -6.83
C ALA A 130 14.36 -9.53 -6.80
N THR A 131 14.33 -10.86 -6.69
CA THR A 131 13.10 -11.61 -6.40
C THR A 131 12.81 -11.55 -4.91
N LEU A 132 11.59 -11.12 -4.54
CA LEU A 132 11.17 -10.98 -3.15
C LEU A 132 10.31 -12.18 -2.72
N HIS A 133 10.76 -12.93 -1.71
CA HIS A 133 10.08 -14.09 -1.16
C HIS A 133 9.58 -13.80 0.26
N THR A 134 8.27 -13.83 0.49
CA THR A 134 7.65 -13.67 1.82
C THR A 134 7.33 -15.01 2.47
N ASN A 135 7.00 -15.02 3.77
CA ASN A 135 6.79 -16.24 4.56
C ASN A 135 8.03 -17.16 4.61
N LYS A 136 9.24 -16.61 4.48
CA LYS A 136 10.49 -17.36 4.47
C LYS A 136 11.34 -17.07 5.70
N SER A 137 10.96 -17.68 6.82
CA SER A 137 11.75 -17.65 8.07
C SER A 137 12.91 -18.64 7.98
N CYS A 138 14.14 -18.14 7.79
CA CYS A 138 15.35 -18.95 7.73
C CYS A 138 15.73 -19.46 9.13
N ILE A 139 15.94 -20.76 9.27
CA ILE A 139 16.29 -21.40 10.54
C ILE A 139 17.80 -21.61 10.66
N ASN A 140 18.44 -22.07 9.58
CA ASN A 140 19.88 -22.29 9.55
C ASN A 140 20.43 -22.28 8.12
N VAL A 141 21.75 -22.20 8.04
CA VAL A 141 22.52 -22.32 6.80
C VAL A 141 23.55 -23.44 6.90
N THR A 142 23.84 -24.13 5.80
CA THR A 142 24.85 -25.19 5.77
C THR A 142 25.78 -25.00 4.58
N ASP A 143 27.10 -24.93 4.84
CA ASP A 143 28.12 -24.95 3.79
C ASP A 143 28.15 -26.33 3.10
N LYS A 144 27.95 -26.35 1.78
CA LYS A 144 27.96 -27.57 0.94
C LYS A 144 29.19 -27.67 0.03
N GLY A 145 30.26 -26.92 0.31
CA GLY A 145 31.45 -26.88 -0.53
C GLY A 145 31.38 -25.76 -1.56
N GLU A 146 30.64 -25.95 -2.65
CA GLU A 146 30.55 -24.95 -3.73
C GLU A 146 29.51 -23.86 -3.45
N ALA A 147 28.44 -24.18 -2.71
CA ALA A 147 27.36 -23.25 -2.37
C ALA A 147 26.97 -23.38 -0.88
N VAL A 148 26.05 -22.55 -0.44
CA VAL A 148 25.41 -22.59 0.88
C VAL A 148 23.94 -22.95 0.71
N SER A 149 23.47 -23.90 1.51
CA SER A 149 22.06 -24.27 1.59
C SER A 149 21.39 -23.50 2.72
N LEU A 150 20.25 -22.86 2.44
CA LEU A 150 19.38 -22.22 3.42
C LEU A 150 18.18 -23.13 3.69
N ASN A 151 17.82 -23.32 4.96
CA ASN A 151 16.63 -24.08 5.35
C ASN A 151 15.61 -23.15 6.01
N PHE A 152 14.35 -23.26 5.59
CA PHE A 152 13.25 -22.41 6.06
C PHE A 152 12.25 -23.18 6.93
N ARG A 153 11.49 -22.45 7.75
CA ARG A 153 10.52 -23.02 8.69
C ARG A 153 9.35 -23.75 8.04
N ASP A 154 8.99 -23.39 6.81
CA ASP A 154 7.97 -24.08 6.02
C ASP A 154 8.45 -25.42 5.43
N GLY A 155 9.69 -25.84 5.74
CA GLY A 155 10.30 -27.06 5.21
C GLY A 155 10.96 -26.88 3.84
N SER A 156 10.82 -25.72 3.21
CA SER A 156 11.50 -25.42 1.95
C SER A 156 13.00 -25.14 2.17
N SER A 157 13.78 -25.22 1.09
CA SER A 157 15.21 -24.88 1.09
C SER A 157 15.59 -24.11 -0.17
N ALA A 158 16.67 -23.35 -0.09
CA ALA A 158 17.27 -22.64 -1.22
C ALA A 158 18.80 -22.83 -1.22
N THR A 159 19.45 -22.56 -2.36
CA THR A 159 20.92 -22.58 -2.46
C THR A 159 21.44 -21.29 -3.07
N ALA A 160 22.52 -20.77 -2.50
CA ALA A 160 23.16 -19.53 -2.93
C ALA A 160 24.69 -19.63 -2.83
N ASP A 161 25.38 -18.83 -3.63
CA ASP A 161 26.84 -18.76 -3.62
C ASP A 161 27.33 -17.78 -2.53
N LEU A 162 26.51 -16.77 -2.21
CA LEU A 162 26.66 -15.87 -1.08
C LEU A 162 25.33 -15.71 -0.32
N VAL A 163 25.36 -15.85 1.00
CA VAL A 163 24.24 -15.56 1.91
C VAL A 163 24.56 -14.32 2.73
N VAL A 164 23.65 -13.35 2.74
CA VAL A 164 23.75 -12.11 3.51
C VAL A 164 22.71 -12.14 4.63
N GLY A 165 23.15 -12.22 5.87
CA GLY A 165 22.30 -12.15 7.06
C GLY A 165 22.02 -10.72 7.48
N CYS A 166 20.76 -10.31 7.37
CA CYS A 166 20.22 -8.99 7.68
C CYS A 166 18.89 -9.12 8.47
N ASP A 167 18.72 -10.21 9.21
CA ASP A 167 17.50 -10.62 9.91
C ASP A 167 17.32 -9.98 11.31
N GLY A 168 17.88 -8.77 11.49
CA GLY A 168 17.62 -7.91 12.65
C GLY A 168 18.36 -8.29 13.94
N ILE A 169 18.04 -7.60 15.04
CA ILE A 169 18.67 -7.82 16.36
C ILE A 169 18.45 -9.23 16.91
N HIS A 170 17.39 -9.92 16.49
CA HIS A 170 17.08 -11.31 16.85
C HIS A 170 17.51 -12.32 15.76
N SER A 171 18.57 -11.98 15.02
CA SER A 171 19.09 -12.79 13.91
C SER A 171 19.33 -14.25 14.31
N HIS A 172 18.66 -15.17 13.60
CA HIS A 172 18.86 -16.61 13.72
C HIS A 172 20.18 -17.02 13.06
N LEU A 173 20.57 -16.32 11.98
CA LEU A 173 21.86 -16.54 11.33
C LEU A 173 23.03 -16.19 12.24
N ARG A 174 22.96 -15.07 12.97
CA ARG A 174 23.96 -14.71 13.98
C ARG A 174 24.06 -15.79 15.06
N ALA A 175 22.91 -16.28 15.55
CA ALA A 175 22.84 -17.29 16.60
C ALA A 175 23.51 -18.62 16.22
N GLN A 176 23.65 -18.91 14.92
CA GLN A 176 24.37 -20.09 14.45
C GLN A 176 25.91 -19.98 14.65
N PHE A 177 26.45 -18.76 14.66
CA PHE A 177 27.90 -18.51 14.72
C PHE A 177 28.36 -17.84 16.03
N SER A 178 27.43 -17.28 16.81
CA SER A 178 27.70 -16.57 18.06
C SER A 178 26.64 -16.90 19.10
N THR A 179 27.04 -17.08 20.36
CA THR A 179 26.17 -17.40 21.50
C THR A 179 25.74 -16.18 22.30
N ASP A 180 25.89 -14.97 21.75
CA ASP A 180 25.54 -13.72 22.43
C ASP A 180 24.05 -13.39 22.35
N ASN A 181 23.53 -12.69 23.37
CA ASN A 181 22.13 -12.28 23.48
C ASN A 181 21.98 -10.74 23.40
N PRO A 182 20.82 -10.22 22.97
CA PRO A 182 20.50 -8.81 23.12
C PRO A 182 20.62 -8.41 24.59
N ARG A 183 21.22 -7.25 24.84
CA ARG A 183 21.43 -6.70 26.17
C ARG A 183 20.50 -5.52 26.39
N TYR A 184 19.83 -5.51 27.54
CA TYR A 184 19.05 -4.36 27.96
C TYR A 184 19.92 -3.11 28.11
N GLY A 185 19.51 -2.03 27.44
CA GLY A 185 20.22 -0.76 27.39
C GLY A 185 19.95 0.16 28.58
N GLY A 186 19.21 -0.29 29.60
CA GLY A 186 18.91 0.50 30.80
C GLY A 186 17.82 1.56 30.62
N ARG A 187 17.11 1.55 29.48
CA ARG A 187 16.05 2.52 29.17
C ARG A 187 14.83 1.88 28.54
N ILE A 188 13.69 2.47 28.81
CA ILE A 188 12.47 2.31 28.03
C ILE A 188 12.29 3.49 27.08
N ALA A 189 11.56 3.26 25.99
CA ALA A 189 11.15 4.32 25.07
C ALA A 189 9.64 4.26 24.82
N TYR A 190 8.97 5.40 24.99
CA TYR A 190 7.64 5.64 24.47
C TYR A 190 7.75 6.17 23.04
N ARG A 191 6.88 5.71 22.13
CA ARG A 191 6.82 6.20 20.76
C ARG A 191 5.40 6.52 20.33
N GLY A 192 5.29 7.53 19.47
CA GLY A 192 4.04 7.91 18.85
C GLY A 192 4.24 8.85 17.67
N LEU A 193 3.15 9.12 16.97
CA LEU A 193 3.09 10.03 15.84
C LEU A 193 1.99 11.06 16.11
N VAL A 194 2.28 12.33 15.90
CA VAL A 194 1.30 13.43 16.03
C VAL A 194 1.28 14.20 14.71
N PRO A 195 0.11 14.44 14.09
CA PRO A 195 0.02 15.34 12.94
C PRO A 195 0.46 16.75 13.35
N ILE A 196 1.42 17.34 12.61
CA ILE A 196 1.98 18.66 12.95
C ILE A 196 0.88 19.74 12.94
N CYS A 197 -0.15 19.58 12.10
CA CYS A 197 -1.29 20.49 12.05
C CYS A 197 -2.17 20.51 13.31
N LYS A 198 -2.01 19.55 14.24
CA LYS A 198 -2.71 19.55 15.53
C LYS A 198 -2.02 20.37 16.61
N LEU A 199 -0.72 20.61 16.46
CA LEU A 199 0.05 21.48 17.35
C LEU A 199 -0.35 22.94 17.05
N GLU A 200 -0.37 23.81 18.05
CA GLU A 200 -0.77 25.21 17.95
C GLU A 200 -0.12 25.91 16.74
N SER A 201 -0.77 26.97 16.24
CA SER A 201 -0.39 27.72 15.03
C SER A 201 1.06 28.23 14.97
N ASN A 202 1.85 28.07 16.04
CA ASN A 202 3.22 28.56 16.17
C ASN A 202 4.27 27.47 16.45
N TRP A 203 4.04 26.19 16.12
CA TRP A 203 5.09 25.14 16.19
C TRP A 203 6.37 25.58 15.47
N PRO A 204 7.48 25.87 16.19
CA PRO A 204 8.61 26.60 15.62
C PRO A 204 9.67 25.68 14.97
N PHE A 205 9.50 24.35 15.06
CA PHE A 205 10.51 23.36 14.68
C PHE A 205 10.07 22.49 13.50
N GLN A 206 9.58 23.12 12.44
CA GLN A 206 8.92 22.41 11.34
C GLN A 206 9.84 21.46 10.55
N THR A 207 11.16 21.66 10.58
CA THR A 207 12.07 21.01 9.62
C THR A 207 13.22 20.20 10.21
N TYR A 208 13.43 20.20 11.53
CA TYR A 208 14.60 19.55 12.14
C TYR A 208 14.27 18.86 13.47
N SER A 209 15.20 18.06 13.97
CA SER A 209 15.01 17.28 15.21
C SER A 209 15.16 18.17 16.45
N VAL A 210 14.38 17.93 17.48
CA VAL A 210 14.48 18.64 18.76
C VAL A 210 14.48 17.63 19.89
N SER A 211 15.41 17.79 20.84
CA SER A 211 15.51 16.92 22.01
C SER A 211 15.58 17.73 23.30
N TRP A 212 14.60 17.54 24.18
CA TRP A 212 14.58 18.12 25.52
C TRP A 212 15.31 17.19 26.48
N LEU A 213 16.38 17.67 27.11
CA LEU A 213 17.28 16.88 27.95
C LEU A 213 17.02 17.14 29.43
N GLY A 214 16.57 16.10 30.13
CA GLY A 214 16.40 16.05 31.58
C GLY A 214 17.34 15.04 32.21
N LYS A 215 17.45 15.06 33.54
CA LYS A 215 18.17 14.02 34.26
C LYS A 215 17.38 12.71 34.16
N ASP A 216 18.05 11.62 33.78
CA ASP A 216 17.49 10.27 33.63
C ASP A 216 16.42 10.09 32.54
N LYS A 217 16.07 11.14 31.78
CA LYS A 217 15.05 11.08 30.72
C LYS A 217 15.26 12.17 29.67
N HIS A 218 14.89 11.88 28.43
CA HIS A 218 14.90 12.89 27.37
C HIS A 218 13.76 12.68 26.37
N PHE A 219 13.29 13.75 25.75
CA PHE A 219 12.16 13.74 24.83
C PHE A 219 12.60 14.18 23.43
N LEU A 220 12.64 13.26 22.47
CA LEU A 220 13.07 13.52 21.10
C LEU A 220 11.87 13.58 20.15
N VAL A 221 11.85 14.61 19.30
CA VAL A 221 10.92 14.71 18.18
C VAL A 221 11.62 15.07 16.88
N PHE A 222 11.04 14.64 15.76
CA PHE A 222 11.46 15.11 14.44
C PHE A 222 10.37 14.95 13.37
N PRO A 223 10.26 15.88 12.43
CA PRO A 223 9.26 15.85 11.37
C PRO A 223 9.58 14.81 10.28
N ILE A 224 8.55 14.08 9.83
CA ILE A 224 8.59 13.04 8.79
C ILE A 224 7.40 13.17 7.83
N SER A 225 7.32 12.31 6.81
CA SER A 225 6.23 12.25 5.83
C SER A 225 5.97 13.60 5.15
N ASN A 226 7.03 14.18 4.61
CA ASN A 226 7.07 15.52 4.02
C ASN A 226 6.67 16.62 5.01
N ASN A 227 7.24 16.59 6.22
CA ASN A 227 6.94 17.52 7.31
C ASN A 227 5.44 17.59 7.70
N ARG A 228 4.68 16.50 7.53
CA ARG A 228 3.25 16.44 7.93
C ARG A 228 3.03 15.78 9.28
N LEU A 229 3.89 14.83 9.66
CA LEU A 229 3.80 14.09 10.92
C LEU A 229 5.03 14.38 11.77
N LEU A 230 4.83 14.54 13.07
CA LEU A 230 5.87 14.62 14.07
C LEU A 230 6.10 13.24 14.66
N ASN A 231 7.30 12.70 14.47
CA ASN A 231 7.73 11.50 15.16
C ASN A 231 8.16 11.83 16.58
N ILE A 232 7.76 10.99 17.54
CA ILE A 232 8.06 11.17 18.97
C ILE A 232 8.76 9.93 19.50
N VAL A 233 9.83 10.14 20.27
CA VAL A 233 10.52 9.12 21.05
C VAL A 233 10.88 9.71 22.41
N ALA A 234 10.22 9.24 23.47
CA ALA A 234 10.44 9.70 24.83
C ALA A 234 11.16 8.62 25.63
N PHE A 235 12.36 8.91 26.12
CA PHE A 235 13.25 7.96 26.75
C PHE A 235 13.26 8.16 28.26
N VAL A 236 13.22 7.07 29.00
CA VAL A 236 13.30 7.07 30.46
C VAL A 236 14.28 5.99 30.88
N ALA A 237 15.34 6.38 31.62
CA ALA A 237 16.24 5.43 32.24
C ALA A 237 15.48 4.64 33.30
N THR A 238 15.55 3.32 33.22
CA THR A 238 14.77 2.42 34.07
C THR A 238 15.62 1.21 34.40
N GLU A 239 15.80 0.94 35.68
CA GLU A 239 16.49 -0.25 36.17
C GLU A 239 15.72 -1.51 35.75
N GLU A 240 16.45 -2.58 35.44
CA GLU A 240 15.88 -3.82 34.89
C GLU A 240 14.83 -4.45 35.84
N GLU A 241 15.06 -4.35 37.14
CA GLU A 241 14.17 -4.84 38.20
C GLU A 241 12.79 -4.17 38.20
N LYS A 242 12.70 -2.93 37.69
CA LYS A 242 11.46 -2.13 37.63
C LYS A 242 10.66 -2.37 36.36
N LEU A 243 11.15 -3.21 35.44
CA LEU A 243 10.48 -3.46 34.16
C LEU A 243 9.20 -4.28 34.28
N GLY A 244 8.97 -5.00 35.39
CA GLY A 244 7.71 -5.71 35.64
C GLY A 244 7.33 -6.73 34.56
N GLY A 245 8.31 -7.27 33.81
CA GLY A 245 8.07 -8.19 32.69
C GLY A 245 7.85 -7.53 31.32
N LEU A 246 8.06 -6.21 31.18
CA LEU A 246 8.03 -5.50 29.90
C LEU A 246 9.07 -6.09 28.94
N LYS A 247 8.61 -6.66 27.81
CA LYS A 247 9.46 -7.28 26.79
C LYS A 247 9.81 -6.30 25.67
N GLU A 248 10.88 -6.60 24.94
CA GLU A 248 11.16 -5.97 23.65
C GLU A 248 10.09 -6.41 22.65
N SER A 249 9.12 -5.53 22.38
CA SER A 249 8.08 -5.78 21.38
C SER A 249 7.64 -4.48 20.71
N TRP A 250 7.61 -4.50 19.38
CA TRP A 250 7.11 -3.40 18.56
C TRP A 250 5.59 -3.21 18.68
N THR A 251 4.88 -4.16 19.30
CA THR A 251 3.44 -4.08 19.58
C THR A 251 3.13 -3.81 21.05
N ALA A 252 4.13 -3.70 21.92
CA ALA A 252 3.89 -3.37 23.32
C ALA A 252 3.37 -1.93 23.43
N THR A 253 2.25 -1.77 24.11
CA THR A 253 1.62 -0.48 24.40
C THR A 253 1.79 -0.12 25.86
N GLY A 254 2.11 1.13 26.12
CA GLY A 254 2.05 1.74 27.44
C GLY A 254 0.76 2.52 27.64
N ASP A 255 0.56 3.04 28.84
CA ASP A 255 -0.50 3.99 29.13
C ASP A 255 0.04 5.42 28.98
N LYS A 256 -0.71 6.30 28.33
CA LYS A 256 -0.35 7.73 28.21
C LYS A 256 -0.22 8.40 29.58
N SER A 257 -0.96 7.94 30.60
CA SER A 257 -0.83 8.44 31.97
C SER A 257 0.57 8.22 32.55
N ASP A 258 1.24 7.10 32.22
CA ASP A 258 2.64 6.88 32.60
C ASP A 258 3.56 7.91 31.93
N LEU A 259 3.36 8.16 30.64
CA LEU A 259 4.15 9.14 29.88
C LEU A 259 3.93 10.56 30.44
N VAL A 260 2.69 10.93 30.76
CA VAL A 260 2.35 12.21 31.40
C VAL A 260 3.06 12.34 32.75
N ARG A 261 3.03 11.29 33.58
CA ARG A 261 3.72 11.29 34.88
C ARG A 261 5.23 11.42 34.72
N ASP A 262 5.82 10.64 33.80
CA ASP A 262 7.27 10.60 33.59
C ASP A 262 7.80 11.93 33.05
N PHE A 263 6.99 12.71 32.32
CA PHE A 263 7.39 13.98 31.70
C PHE A 263 6.66 15.22 32.24
N GLN A 264 5.93 15.16 33.35
CA GLN A 264 5.10 16.26 33.88
C GLN A 264 5.83 17.59 34.10
N ASP A 265 7.15 17.54 34.31
CA ASP A 265 8.05 18.65 34.59
C ASP A 265 8.72 19.23 33.33
N PHE A 266 8.43 18.66 32.15
CA PHE A 266 8.97 19.13 30.88
C PHE A 266 8.19 20.34 30.34
N ASP A 267 8.89 21.11 29.51
CA ASP A 267 8.46 22.32 28.82
C ASP A 267 7.04 22.19 28.25
N LYS A 268 6.30 23.30 28.24
CA LYS A 268 4.90 23.32 27.79
C LYS A 268 4.71 22.74 26.39
N THR A 269 5.70 22.91 25.51
CA THR A 269 5.69 22.32 24.17
C THR A 269 5.63 20.79 24.23
N VAL A 270 6.37 20.17 25.15
CA VAL A 270 6.35 18.72 25.37
C VAL A 270 5.01 18.27 25.93
N GLN A 271 4.43 19.02 26.88
CA GLN A 271 3.09 18.72 27.40
C GLN A 271 2.02 18.76 26.31
N GLU A 272 2.09 19.76 25.43
CA GLU A 272 1.19 19.91 24.30
C GLU A 272 1.30 18.71 23.35
N ILE A 273 2.53 18.32 22.97
CA ILE A 273 2.77 17.13 22.15
C ILE A 273 2.16 15.88 22.80
N ILE A 274 2.45 15.65 24.09
CA ILE A 274 1.92 14.50 24.83
C ILE A 274 0.38 14.53 24.83
N SER A 275 -0.25 15.69 24.98
CA SER A 275 -1.72 15.80 24.97
C SER A 275 -2.35 15.27 23.67
N HIS A 276 -1.65 15.38 22.54
CA HIS A 276 -2.08 14.89 21.22
C HIS A 276 -1.62 13.47 20.89
N MET A 277 -0.76 12.86 21.71
CA MET A 277 -0.40 11.45 21.57
C MET A 277 -1.60 10.53 21.86
N PRO A 278 -1.65 9.34 21.23
CA PRO A 278 -2.69 8.35 21.50
C PRO A 278 -2.69 7.92 22.97
N GLU A 279 -3.84 7.49 23.50
CA GLU A 279 -3.99 7.02 24.90
C GLU A 279 -3.12 5.79 25.21
N HIS A 280 -2.82 4.97 24.20
CA HIS A 280 -1.96 3.81 24.33
C HIS A 280 -0.74 3.92 23.41
N PRO A 281 0.26 4.77 23.73
CA PRO A 281 1.48 4.90 22.92
C PRO A 281 2.30 3.61 22.98
N SER A 282 3.10 3.33 21.95
CA SER A 282 4.02 2.20 22.00
C SER A 282 5.04 2.40 23.12
N LYS A 283 5.37 1.35 23.88
CA LYS A 283 6.31 1.38 25.00
C LYS A 283 7.14 0.11 24.99
N TRP A 284 8.46 0.22 24.86
CA TRP A 284 9.35 -0.95 24.86
C TRP A 284 10.70 -0.67 25.51
N VAL A 285 11.38 -1.74 25.88
CA VAL A 285 12.78 -1.71 26.31
C VAL A 285 13.70 -1.51 25.12
N LEU A 286 14.77 -0.74 25.31
CA LEU A 286 15.80 -0.57 24.29
C LEU A 286 16.91 -1.59 24.51
N ASN A 287 17.13 -2.44 23.52
CA ASN A 287 18.23 -3.40 23.54
C ASN A 287 19.30 -3.02 22.52
N ASP A 288 20.54 -3.39 22.83
CA ASP A 288 21.64 -3.43 21.86
C ASP A 288 22.39 -4.76 21.94
N ARG A 289 23.51 -4.89 21.24
CA ARG A 289 24.37 -6.07 21.32
C ARG A 289 25.82 -5.70 21.50
N GLU A 290 26.59 -6.58 22.11
CA GLU A 290 28.03 -6.42 22.11
C GLU A 290 28.61 -6.49 20.68
N PRO A 291 29.67 -5.72 20.41
CA PRO A 291 30.42 -5.80 19.17
C PRO A 291 30.83 -7.23 18.83
N LEU A 292 30.37 -7.73 17.69
CA LEU A 292 30.81 -9.03 17.18
C LEU A 292 32.21 -8.84 16.56
N PRO A 293 33.20 -9.72 16.82
CA PRO A 293 34.56 -9.56 16.29
C PRO A 293 34.69 -9.93 14.81
N GLN A 294 33.73 -10.69 14.26
CA GLN A 294 33.75 -11.22 12.91
C GLN A 294 32.33 -11.31 12.36
N TRP A 295 32.14 -10.97 11.08
CA TRP A 295 30.87 -10.98 10.36
C TRP A 295 30.87 -11.92 9.16
N VAL A 296 32.03 -12.42 8.73
CA VAL A 296 32.21 -13.28 7.55
C VAL A 296 32.44 -14.72 8.00
N PHE A 297 31.68 -15.67 7.47
CA PHE A 297 31.71 -17.10 7.83
C PHE A 297 31.67 -17.98 6.59
N ALA A 298 31.83 -19.30 6.78
CA ALA A 298 31.75 -20.31 5.73
C ALA A 298 32.63 -20.01 4.50
N ARG A 299 33.91 -19.68 4.73
CA ARG A 299 34.89 -19.31 3.69
C ARG A 299 34.39 -18.16 2.80
N GLY A 300 33.86 -17.11 3.43
CA GLY A 300 33.33 -15.94 2.72
C GLY A 300 31.89 -16.03 2.21
N LYS A 301 31.24 -17.19 2.32
CA LYS A 301 29.92 -17.41 1.71
C LYS A 301 28.75 -17.01 2.59
N VAL A 302 28.98 -16.67 3.86
CA VAL A 302 27.95 -16.13 4.76
C VAL A 302 28.47 -14.83 5.36
N VAL A 303 27.72 -13.74 5.23
CA VAL A 303 28.12 -12.41 5.72
C VAL A 303 26.99 -11.77 6.52
N LEU A 304 27.28 -11.23 7.70
CA LEU A 304 26.31 -10.46 8.50
C LEU A 304 26.41 -8.96 8.19
N MET A 305 25.26 -8.28 8.21
CA MET A 305 25.15 -6.82 8.10
C MET A 305 23.97 -6.26 8.89
N GLY A 306 23.88 -4.93 8.99
CA GLY A 306 22.80 -4.26 9.73
C GLY A 306 22.73 -4.70 11.19
N ASP A 307 21.52 -4.71 11.75
CA ASP A 307 21.31 -5.04 13.18
C ASP A 307 21.72 -6.48 13.53
N ALA A 308 21.75 -7.40 12.55
CA ALA A 308 22.29 -8.75 12.77
C ALA A 308 23.79 -8.72 13.11
N ALA A 309 24.54 -7.76 12.55
CA ALA A 309 25.96 -7.57 12.82
C ALA A 309 26.22 -6.59 13.98
N HIS A 310 25.57 -5.42 13.98
CA HIS A 310 25.94 -4.28 14.81
C HIS A 310 24.75 -3.50 15.40
N ALA A 311 23.69 -4.20 15.85
CA ALA A 311 22.58 -3.59 16.58
C ALA A 311 23.07 -2.61 17.68
N MET A 312 22.48 -1.42 17.71
CA MET A 312 22.88 -0.30 18.56
C MET A 312 21.71 0.48 19.11
N LEU A 313 21.94 1.18 20.23
CA LEU A 313 20.94 2.11 20.76
C LEU A 313 20.65 3.27 19.79
N PRO A 314 19.43 3.81 19.77
CA PRO A 314 18.99 4.74 18.73
C PRO A 314 19.45 6.20 18.93
N HIS A 315 20.16 6.53 20.02
CA HIS A 315 20.48 7.90 20.44
C HIS A 315 21.19 8.74 19.36
N GLN A 316 21.95 8.13 18.45
CA GLN A 316 22.62 8.85 17.36
C GLN A 316 21.91 8.75 16.00
N GLY A 317 20.81 7.99 15.91
CA GLY A 317 20.12 7.74 14.64
C GLY A 317 20.98 7.07 13.57
N ALA A 318 22.03 6.33 13.96
CA ALA A 318 23.06 5.84 13.04
C ALA A 318 22.79 4.43 12.47
N GLY A 319 21.93 3.62 13.10
CA GLY A 319 21.74 2.20 12.77
C GLY A 319 21.37 1.96 11.29
N ALA A 320 20.28 2.57 10.82
CA ALA A 320 19.86 2.46 9.43
C ALA A 320 20.95 2.95 8.45
N GLY A 321 21.66 4.02 8.80
CA GLY A 321 22.76 4.54 7.99
C GLY A 321 23.94 3.56 7.90
N GLN A 322 24.29 2.87 8.99
CA GLN A 322 25.32 1.83 8.97
C GLN A 322 24.91 0.64 8.11
N ALA A 323 23.65 0.20 8.16
CA ALA A 323 23.15 -0.87 7.28
C ALA A 323 23.18 -0.50 5.79
N ILE A 324 22.87 0.75 5.44
CA ILE A 324 23.00 1.26 4.06
C ILE A 324 24.47 1.29 3.62
N GLU A 325 25.38 1.73 4.49
CA GLU A 325 26.82 1.67 4.22
C GLU A 325 27.31 0.23 4.00
N ASP A 326 26.80 -0.73 4.78
CA ASP A 326 27.15 -2.15 4.61
C ASP A 326 26.78 -2.67 3.23
N GLY A 327 25.51 -2.50 2.83
CA GLY A 327 25.00 -2.98 1.55
C GLY A 327 25.76 -2.38 0.36
N TYR A 328 26.10 -1.09 0.45
CA TYR A 328 26.88 -0.41 -0.58
C TYR A 328 28.30 -0.95 -0.71
N ILE A 329 29.02 -1.10 0.41
CA ILE A 329 30.40 -1.61 0.41
C ILE A 329 30.42 -3.10 0.02
N LEU A 330 29.44 -3.89 0.46
CA LEU A 330 29.31 -5.30 0.06
C LEU A 330 29.02 -5.44 -1.45
N GLY A 331 28.15 -4.58 -2.01
CA GLY A 331 27.89 -4.55 -3.46
C GLY A 331 29.14 -4.22 -4.27
N ARG A 332 29.96 -3.29 -3.78
CA ARG A 332 31.28 -2.99 -4.36
C ARG A 332 32.27 -4.15 -4.24
N ALA A 333 32.31 -4.82 -3.09
CA ALA A 333 33.11 -6.02 -2.88
C ALA A 333 32.78 -7.12 -3.88
N LEU A 334 31.48 -7.36 -4.07
CA LEU A 334 31.01 -8.39 -4.98
C LEU A 334 31.29 -8.03 -6.44
N GLN A 335 31.11 -6.77 -6.84
CA GLN A 335 31.45 -6.30 -8.19
C GLN A 335 32.92 -6.56 -8.51
N ASP A 336 33.83 -6.19 -7.61
CA ASP A 336 35.27 -6.34 -7.83
C ASP A 336 35.66 -7.85 -7.87
N TYR A 337 35.03 -8.69 -7.04
CA TYR A 337 35.17 -10.15 -7.11
C TYR A 337 34.70 -10.76 -8.44
N LEU A 338 33.50 -10.39 -8.91
CA LEU A 338 32.94 -10.95 -10.14
C LEU A 338 33.78 -10.58 -11.37
N ARG A 339 34.34 -9.37 -11.38
CA ARG A 339 35.27 -8.92 -12.42
C ARG A 339 36.60 -9.65 -12.39
N SER A 340 37.12 -9.97 -11.20
CA SER A 340 38.38 -10.71 -11.07
C SER A 340 38.23 -12.19 -11.39
N ARG A 341 37.05 -12.79 -11.18
CA ARG A 341 36.74 -14.19 -11.53
C ARG A 341 37.01 -14.54 -12.99
N ASN A 342 36.86 -13.57 -13.89
CA ASN A 342 37.14 -13.74 -15.33
C ASN A 342 38.65 -13.79 -15.66
N HIS A 343 39.52 -13.43 -14.72
CA HIS A 343 40.97 -13.29 -14.94
C HIS A 343 41.82 -14.12 -13.96
N THR A 344 41.33 -14.46 -12.78
CA THR A 344 42.05 -15.20 -11.73
C THR A 344 41.12 -16.10 -10.90
N SER A 345 41.66 -17.20 -10.35
CA SER A 345 40.96 -18.08 -9.38
C SER A 345 40.96 -17.44 -7.98
N GLU A 346 40.45 -16.22 -7.84
CA GLU A 346 40.38 -15.53 -6.55
C GLU A 346 39.23 -16.04 -5.68
N ASP A 347 39.49 -16.17 -4.37
CA ASP A 347 38.52 -16.66 -3.38
C ASP A 347 37.57 -15.54 -2.92
N LEU A 348 36.26 -15.83 -2.89
CA LEU A 348 35.20 -14.94 -2.39
C LEU A 348 35.47 -14.45 -0.95
N GLU A 349 36.15 -15.27 -0.15
CA GLU A 349 36.57 -14.96 1.22
C GLU A 349 37.44 -13.70 1.29
N LYS A 350 38.35 -13.49 0.33
CA LYS A 350 39.23 -12.32 0.30
C LYS A 350 38.43 -11.01 0.22
N TRP A 351 37.40 -10.99 -0.63
CA TRP A 351 36.59 -9.81 -0.89
C TRP A 351 35.57 -9.53 0.21
N THR A 352 34.95 -10.59 0.75
CA THR A 352 34.05 -10.46 1.91
C THR A 352 34.81 -10.09 3.18
N GLN A 353 36.05 -10.57 3.35
CA GLN A 353 36.94 -10.14 4.44
C GLN A 353 37.32 -8.66 4.29
N LEU A 354 37.52 -8.16 3.07
CA LEU A 354 37.75 -6.74 2.84
C LEU A 354 36.55 -5.88 3.25
N TYR A 355 35.32 -6.31 2.93
CA TYR A 355 34.09 -5.67 3.42
C TYR A 355 34.11 -5.57 4.95
N GLN A 356 34.39 -6.67 5.66
CA GLN A 356 34.49 -6.66 7.12
C GLN A 356 35.56 -5.71 7.62
N ASN A 357 36.78 -5.77 7.08
CA ASN A 357 37.90 -4.94 7.55
C ASN A 357 37.61 -3.44 7.44
N VAL A 358 36.80 -3.04 6.45
CA VAL A 358 36.41 -1.65 6.22
C VAL A 358 35.22 -1.24 7.11
N ARG A 359 34.22 -2.10 7.28
CA ARG A 359 32.97 -1.76 7.97
C ARG A 359 33.00 -2.00 9.47
N LEU A 360 33.68 -3.06 9.93
CA LEU A 360 33.72 -3.49 11.33
C LEU A 360 34.16 -2.37 12.28
N PRO A 361 35.33 -1.71 12.11
CA PRO A 361 35.77 -0.69 13.08
C PRO A 361 34.84 0.51 13.14
N ARG A 362 34.25 0.88 11.99
CA ARG A 362 33.34 2.02 11.87
C ARG A 362 31.99 1.74 12.54
N ALA A 363 31.41 0.56 12.33
CA ALA A 363 30.15 0.17 12.94
C ALA A 363 30.30 -0.03 14.46
N GLN A 364 31.40 -0.63 14.92
CA GLN A 364 31.65 -0.80 16.36
C GLN A 364 31.82 0.56 17.06
N ARG A 365 32.48 1.53 16.41
CA ARG A 365 32.53 2.91 16.90
C ARG A 365 31.12 3.54 16.97
N ALA A 366 30.26 3.28 16.00
CA ALA A 366 28.87 3.72 16.04
C ALA A 366 28.11 3.12 17.24
N GLN A 367 28.21 1.80 17.46
CA GLN A 367 27.62 1.12 18.62
C GLN A 367 28.09 1.74 19.95
N ALA A 368 29.41 1.89 20.13
CA ALA A 368 29.99 2.41 21.35
C ALA A 368 29.59 3.87 21.62
N THR A 369 29.65 4.72 20.59
CA THR A 369 29.32 6.14 20.75
C THR A 369 27.82 6.40 20.87
N ALA A 370 26.97 5.50 20.37
CA ALA A 370 25.52 5.53 20.59
C ALA A 370 25.15 5.24 22.04
N ARG A 371 25.85 4.29 22.70
CA ARG A 371 25.73 4.06 24.16
C ARG A 371 26.14 5.30 24.95
N GLN A 372 27.30 5.85 24.61
CA GLN A 372 27.81 7.07 25.27
C GLN A 372 26.85 8.25 25.10
N ALA A 373 26.23 8.41 23.92
CA ALA A 373 25.29 9.49 23.66
C ALA A 373 24.06 9.41 24.57
N GLY A 374 23.49 8.22 24.80
CA GLY A 374 22.39 8.03 25.74
C GLY A 374 22.76 8.48 27.16
N HIS A 375 23.92 8.07 27.66
CA HIS A 375 24.41 8.53 28.96
C HIS A 375 24.60 10.05 29.03
N VAL A 376 25.04 10.69 27.94
CA VAL A 376 25.18 12.16 27.90
C VAL A 376 23.81 12.86 27.89
N TYR A 377 22.85 12.38 27.09
CA TYR A 377 21.52 13.00 26.97
C TYR A 377 20.74 12.97 28.28
N GLU A 378 20.95 11.94 29.08
CA GLU A 378 20.24 11.70 30.35
C GLU A 378 21.09 12.08 31.57
N MET A 379 22.26 12.68 31.36
CA MET A 379 23.18 13.13 32.42
C MET A 379 23.68 12.01 33.36
N GLN A 380 23.93 10.83 32.80
CA GLN A 380 24.34 9.62 33.50
C GLN A 380 25.81 9.23 33.27
N THR A 381 26.64 10.12 32.70
CA THR A 381 28.08 9.85 32.61
C THR A 381 28.74 9.98 33.99
N GLU A 382 29.85 9.28 34.22
CA GLU A 382 30.58 9.34 35.51
C GLU A 382 30.92 10.77 35.96
N GLU A 383 31.25 11.66 35.02
CA GLU A 383 31.54 13.07 35.29
C GLU A 383 30.29 13.87 35.72
N MET A 384 29.09 13.44 35.32
CA MET A 384 27.82 14.09 35.61
C MET A 384 27.12 13.50 36.85
N LEU A 385 27.52 12.30 37.30
CA LEU A 385 26.96 11.69 38.51
C LEU A 385 27.24 12.58 39.74
N GLY A 386 26.20 12.83 40.54
CA GLY A 386 26.27 13.69 41.72
C GLY A 386 26.26 15.20 41.44
N LYS A 387 26.31 15.63 40.17
CA LYS A 387 26.15 17.04 39.79
C LYS A 387 24.68 17.44 39.69
N THR A 388 24.43 18.73 39.89
CA THR A 388 23.14 19.36 39.61
C THR A 388 22.91 19.50 38.10
N TYR A 389 21.64 19.69 37.69
CA TYR A 389 21.29 19.89 36.29
C TYR A 389 22.11 21.02 35.63
N GLU A 390 22.26 22.15 36.33
CA GLU A 390 23.00 23.31 35.83
C GLU A 390 24.48 23.04 35.63
N GLU A 391 25.11 22.28 36.54
CA GLU A 391 26.52 21.89 36.43
C GLU A 391 26.76 20.91 35.27
N CYS A 392 25.74 20.15 34.86
CA CYS A 392 25.83 19.23 33.73
C CYS A 392 25.74 19.93 32.37
N LEU A 393 25.06 21.07 32.25
CA LEU A 393 24.81 21.72 30.95
C LEU A 393 26.07 22.06 30.13
N PRO A 394 27.14 22.64 30.71
CA PRO A 394 28.37 22.90 29.96
C PRO A 394 29.01 21.60 29.43
N ILE A 395 28.97 20.54 30.24
CA ILE A 395 29.53 19.22 29.89
C ILE A 395 28.71 18.61 28.75
N VAL A 396 27.38 18.70 28.81
CA VAL A 396 26.48 18.28 27.73
C VAL A 396 26.76 19.07 26.45
N HIS A 397 26.80 20.40 26.51
CA HIS A 397 27.11 21.24 25.36
C HIS A 397 28.42 20.82 24.67
N ASP A 398 29.50 20.69 25.44
CA ASP A 398 30.81 20.32 24.91
C ASP A 398 30.86 18.90 24.35
N ASN A 399 30.11 17.97 24.95
CA ASN A 399 29.99 16.60 24.46
C ASN A 399 29.15 16.48 23.19
N LEU A 400 28.27 17.42 22.89
CA LEU A 400 27.29 17.31 21.80
C LEU A 400 27.63 18.14 20.56
N LYS A 401 28.24 19.32 20.72
CA LYS A 401 28.50 20.28 19.62
C LYS A 401 29.21 19.66 18.39
N ASP A 402 30.12 18.71 18.62
CA ASP A 402 30.94 18.10 17.56
C ASP A 402 30.80 16.56 17.48
N ARG A 403 29.86 15.98 18.23
CA ARG A 403 29.76 14.52 18.43
C ARG A 403 29.63 13.73 17.13
N MET A 404 28.90 14.26 16.15
CA MET A 404 28.62 13.57 14.89
C MET A 404 29.60 13.89 13.75
N ARG A 405 30.62 14.75 13.97
CA ARG A 405 31.57 15.11 12.91
C ARG A 405 32.26 13.89 12.29
N TRP A 406 32.58 12.87 13.10
CA TRP A 406 33.23 11.64 12.63
C TRP A 406 32.29 10.72 11.83
N ALA A 407 30.97 10.85 11.99
CA ALA A 407 30.00 10.05 11.27
C ALA A 407 29.60 10.69 9.92
N GLY A 408 29.74 12.02 9.82
CA GLY A 408 29.36 12.83 8.67
C GLY A 408 30.22 12.62 7.41
N THR A 409 29.83 13.32 6.34
CA THR A 409 30.30 13.12 4.95
C THR A 409 31.82 13.06 4.78
N GLN A 410 32.58 13.91 5.48
CA GLN A 410 34.04 13.94 5.38
C GLN A 410 34.71 12.64 5.85
N ALA A 411 34.04 11.84 6.68
CA ALA A 411 34.58 10.59 7.21
C ALA A 411 34.19 9.34 6.39
N LEU A 412 33.25 9.46 5.44
CA LEU A 412 32.94 8.37 4.49
C LEU A 412 34.00 8.29 3.36
N TYR A 413 34.61 9.43 2.99
CA TYR A 413 35.67 9.50 1.99
C TYR A 413 36.90 8.64 2.35
N PRO A 414 37.43 8.67 3.60
CA PRO A 414 38.47 7.76 4.03
C PRO A 414 38.11 6.28 3.86
N THR A 415 36.86 5.87 4.13
CA THR A 415 36.38 4.49 3.95
C THR A 415 36.37 4.09 2.46
N ILE A 416 35.89 4.97 1.58
CA ILE A 416 35.91 4.75 0.12
C ILE A 416 37.35 4.81 -0.44
N GLN A 417 38.21 5.67 0.12
CA GLN A 417 39.63 5.72 -0.23
C GLN A 417 40.40 4.51 0.27
N GLN A 418 40.11 4.01 1.48
CA GLN A 418 40.64 2.76 2.02
C GLN A 418 40.22 1.60 1.11
N TRP A 419 38.97 1.55 0.69
CA TRP A 419 38.48 0.62 -0.33
C TRP A 419 39.31 0.73 -1.62
N THR A 420 39.40 1.93 -2.20
CA THR A 420 40.11 2.18 -3.47
C THR A 420 41.61 1.85 -3.38
N ARG A 421 42.26 2.11 -2.25
CA ARG A 421 43.67 1.74 -2.02
C ARG A 421 43.83 0.23 -1.85
N ALA A 422 42.95 -0.42 -1.10
CA ALA A 422 42.97 -1.87 -0.91
C ALA A 422 42.74 -2.61 -2.23
N THR A 423 41.78 -2.16 -3.06
CA THR A 423 41.56 -2.75 -4.38
C THR A 423 42.72 -2.48 -5.33
N HIS A 424 43.33 -1.30 -5.30
CA HIS A 424 44.53 -1.03 -6.09
C HIS A 424 45.71 -1.93 -5.71
N ILE A 425 45.91 -2.22 -4.41
CA ILE A 425 46.93 -3.19 -3.95
C ILE A 425 46.58 -4.60 -4.47
N ILE A 426 45.33 -5.02 -4.35
CA ILE A 426 44.86 -6.33 -4.83
C ILE A 426 45.08 -6.47 -6.35
N HIS A 427 44.80 -5.43 -7.14
CA HIS A 427 44.96 -5.46 -8.59
C HIS A 427 46.41 -5.24 -9.07
N SER A 428 47.26 -4.55 -8.29
CA SER A 428 48.65 -4.24 -8.67
C SER A 428 49.63 -5.37 -8.34
N VAL A 429 49.34 -6.20 -7.33
CA VAL A 429 50.17 -7.36 -6.97
C VAL A 429 49.68 -8.60 -7.73
N GLY A 430 49.91 -8.62 -9.04
CA GLY A 430 49.49 -9.70 -9.95
C GLY A 430 50.36 -10.97 -9.91
N CYS A 431 50.62 -11.58 -8.75
CA CYS A 431 51.24 -12.92 -8.71
C CYS A 431 50.89 -13.73 -7.44
N PRO A 432 50.52 -15.02 -7.57
CA PRO A 432 50.14 -15.88 -6.46
C PRO A 432 51.39 -16.58 -5.90
N ARG A 433 51.95 -16.05 -4.81
CA ARG A 433 52.71 -16.78 -3.76
C ARG A 433 53.31 -15.74 -2.81
N GLU A 434 53.02 -15.90 -1.52
CA GLU A 434 53.57 -15.13 -0.40
C GLU A 434 53.09 -13.69 -0.22
N ILE A 435 51.78 -13.50 0.00
CA ILE A 435 51.34 -12.50 0.98
C ILE A 435 50.81 -13.27 2.17
N THR A 436 51.65 -13.48 3.18
CA THR A 436 51.18 -14.03 4.45
C THR A 436 50.31 -12.98 5.17
N PRO A 437 49.28 -13.40 5.93
CA PRO A 437 48.38 -12.52 6.68
C PRO A 437 49.06 -11.38 7.47
N PRO A 438 50.29 -11.55 8.02
CA PRO A 438 50.96 -10.48 8.75
C PRO A 438 51.32 -9.27 7.91
N ILE A 439 51.56 -9.35 6.60
CA ILE A 439 52.03 -8.18 5.81
C ILE A 439 50.88 -7.20 5.53
N LEU A 440 49.68 -7.73 5.24
CA LEU A 440 48.47 -6.91 5.08
C LEU A 440 48.03 -6.33 6.44
N LEU A 441 48.14 -7.13 7.52
CA LEU A 441 47.92 -6.68 8.90
C LEU A 441 48.94 -5.63 9.34
N PHE A 442 50.23 -5.75 8.99
CA PHE A 442 51.28 -4.79 9.38
C PHE A 442 51.12 -3.43 8.69
N PHE A 443 50.63 -3.40 7.46
CA PHE A 443 50.30 -2.15 6.76
C PHE A 443 48.98 -1.53 7.25
N LEU A 444 47.99 -2.34 7.65
CA LEU A 444 46.75 -1.85 8.27
C LEU A 444 46.96 -1.42 9.73
N ASP A 445 47.84 -2.08 10.49
CA ASP A 445 48.24 -1.70 11.86
C ASP A 445 48.98 -0.37 11.88
N LYS A 446 49.88 -0.10 10.92
CA LYS A 446 50.54 1.22 10.87
C LYS A 446 49.61 2.38 10.48
N VAL A 447 48.47 2.09 9.84
CA VAL A 447 47.44 3.08 9.51
C VAL A 447 46.42 3.23 10.65
N THR A 448 46.17 2.18 11.44
CA THR A 448 45.29 2.21 12.62
C THR A 448 46.01 2.66 13.90
N ALA A 449 47.34 2.55 13.97
CA ALA A 449 48.19 3.04 15.07
C ALA A 449 48.20 4.57 15.25
N SER A 450 47.45 5.33 14.44
CA SER A 450 47.13 6.74 14.76
C SER A 450 45.97 6.89 15.74
N MET A 451 45.42 5.79 16.29
CA MET A 451 44.23 5.78 17.14
C MET A 451 44.36 4.87 18.39
N GLU A 452 45.44 5.00 19.17
CA GLU A 452 45.48 4.47 20.55
C GLU A 452 45.06 5.51 21.61
N PRO A 453 44.53 5.09 22.78
CA PRO A 453 43.95 5.97 23.79
C PRO A 453 45.04 6.69 24.61
N GLN A 454 44.95 8.01 24.74
CA GLN A 454 45.89 8.76 25.56
C GLN A 454 45.61 8.58 27.07
N ASN A 455 46.61 8.02 27.77
CA ASN A 455 46.83 8.11 29.21
C ASN A 455 47.01 9.59 29.69
N PRO A 456 46.90 9.90 31.00
CA PRO A 456 46.57 11.23 31.54
C PRO A 456 47.69 12.28 31.37
N PRO A 457 47.40 13.60 31.56
CA PRO A 457 48.10 14.65 30.83
C PRO A 457 49.48 14.95 31.41
N LYS A 458 50.51 14.88 30.56
CA LYS A 458 51.83 15.47 30.84
C LYS A 458 51.88 16.93 30.33
N LYS A 459 52.50 17.79 31.14
CA LYS A 459 52.62 19.26 30.98
C LYS A 459 53.05 19.71 29.57
N ARG A 460 52.38 20.76 29.06
CA ARG A 460 52.62 21.42 27.76
C ARG A 460 54.08 21.77 27.50
N ARG A 461 54.62 21.39 26.32
CA ARG A 461 55.88 21.92 25.77
C ARG A 461 55.61 23.04 24.74
N ARG A 462 56.42 24.10 24.78
CA ARG A 462 56.39 25.25 23.86
C ARG A 462 56.75 24.84 22.43
N VAL A 463 56.01 25.34 21.44
CA VAL A 463 56.37 25.27 20.02
C VAL A 463 57.42 26.34 19.70
N ALA A 464 58.48 25.97 18.99
CA ALA A 464 59.69 26.79 18.78
C ALA A 464 59.64 27.72 17.55
N ILE A 465 58.62 27.65 16.69
CA ILE A 465 58.55 28.45 15.45
C ILE A 465 57.10 28.90 15.20
N ALA A 466 56.91 30.21 15.02
CA ALA A 466 55.62 30.83 14.69
C ALA A 466 55.36 30.82 13.17
N CYS A 467 54.10 30.70 12.76
CA CYS A 467 53.71 30.72 11.34
C CYS A 467 53.96 32.10 10.69
N PRO A 468 53.98 32.20 9.34
CA PRO A 468 54.30 33.43 8.61
C PRO A 468 53.39 34.62 8.98
N ASP A 469 52.09 34.36 9.18
CA ASP A 469 51.12 35.39 9.58
C ASP A 469 51.39 35.92 10.98
N CYS A 470 51.63 35.04 11.96
CA CYS A 470 51.99 35.45 13.33
C CYS A 470 53.36 36.13 13.39
N ARG A 471 54.29 35.75 12.49
CA ARG A 471 55.62 36.36 12.35
C ARG A 471 55.54 37.78 11.77
N SER A 472 54.65 38.01 10.80
CA SER A 472 54.39 39.34 10.24
C SER A 472 53.69 40.28 11.24
N ARG A 473 52.83 39.72 12.10
CA ARG A 473 52.07 40.44 13.12
C ARG A 473 52.78 40.58 14.47
N LYS A 474 53.96 39.96 14.64
CA LYS A 474 54.74 39.89 15.89
C LYS A 474 53.92 39.41 17.11
N THR A 475 52.98 38.48 16.90
CA THR A 475 52.12 37.89 17.94
C THR A 475 52.45 36.42 18.18
N LYS A 476 52.13 35.88 19.37
CA LYS A 476 52.28 34.44 19.67
C LYS A 476 51.38 33.59 18.79
N CYS A 477 51.86 32.40 18.44
CA CYS A 477 51.21 31.46 17.51
C CYS A 477 50.71 30.23 18.26
N ASP A 478 49.40 29.97 18.21
CA ASP A 478 48.73 28.88 18.95
C ASP A 478 48.26 27.71 18.06
N HIS A 479 48.58 27.73 16.76
CA HIS A 479 48.21 26.66 15.82
C HIS A 479 49.29 25.58 15.65
N ILE A 480 48.88 24.32 15.75
CA ILE A 480 49.64 23.15 15.29
C ILE A 480 49.53 23.09 13.77
N VAL A 481 50.62 23.39 13.06
CA VAL A 481 50.69 23.26 11.60
C VAL A 481 51.04 21.82 11.24
N SER A 482 50.23 21.20 10.36
CA SER A 482 50.53 19.90 9.75
C SER A 482 51.80 20.02 8.91
N ARG A 483 52.76 19.11 9.11
CA ARG A 483 53.89 18.91 8.19
C ARG A 483 53.32 18.67 6.78
N GLN A 484 53.83 19.39 5.78
CA GLN A 484 53.68 18.97 4.38
C GLN A 484 54.42 17.64 4.17
N PRO A 485 53.92 16.74 3.30
CA PRO A 485 54.58 15.48 3.03
C PRO A 485 55.91 15.73 2.29
N ASP A 486 56.97 15.11 2.78
CA ASP A 486 58.33 15.17 2.26
C ASP A 486 58.41 14.78 0.77
N GLU A 487 59.26 15.51 0.02
CA GLU A 487 59.67 15.20 -1.36
C GLU A 487 60.41 13.84 -1.51
N ASP A 488 60.59 13.08 -0.43
CA ASP A 488 61.30 11.80 -0.45
C ASP A 488 60.48 10.62 -1.04
N VAL A 489 59.16 10.78 -1.25
CA VAL A 489 58.30 9.70 -1.78
C VAL A 489 58.55 9.39 -3.26
N LEU A 490 59.16 10.31 -4.02
CA LEU A 490 59.44 10.09 -5.44
C LEU A 490 60.74 9.32 -5.69
N LYS A 491 61.66 9.23 -4.73
CA LYS A 491 62.92 8.48 -4.90
C LYS A 491 62.67 6.98 -4.85
N GLY A 492 62.60 6.37 -6.03
CA GLY A 492 62.44 4.92 -6.23
C GLY A 492 61.52 4.55 -7.40
N MET A 493 60.71 5.50 -7.89
CA MET A 493 59.83 5.26 -9.03
C MET A 493 60.53 5.49 -10.39
N PRO A 494 60.17 4.74 -11.44
CA PRO A 494 60.61 5.02 -12.80
C PRO A 494 60.28 6.45 -13.22
N LYS A 495 61.19 7.10 -13.98
CA LYS A 495 61.01 8.49 -14.44
C LYS A 495 59.72 8.70 -15.24
N SER A 496 59.23 7.67 -15.93
CA SER A 496 57.94 7.68 -16.64
C SER A 496 56.76 7.82 -15.68
N SER A 497 56.77 7.12 -14.55
CA SER A 497 55.73 7.20 -13.51
C SER A 497 55.75 8.53 -12.78
N GLN A 498 56.93 9.08 -12.51
CA GLN A 498 57.07 10.43 -11.93
C GLN A 498 56.56 11.52 -12.89
N ALA A 499 56.88 11.40 -14.18
CA ALA A 499 56.40 12.33 -15.22
C ALA A 499 54.87 12.22 -15.40
N TYR A 500 54.32 11.01 -15.30
CA TYR A 500 52.88 10.77 -15.39
C TYR A 500 52.12 11.33 -14.17
N ILE A 501 52.66 11.17 -12.96
CA ILE A 501 52.08 11.74 -11.75
C ILE A 501 52.11 13.27 -11.80
N ARG A 502 53.24 13.87 -12.20
CA ARG A 502 53.33 15.33 -12.38
C ARG A 502 52.39 15.85 -13.47
N SER A 503 52.17 15.07 -14.54
CA SER A 503 51.18 15.37 -15.58
C SER A 503 49.74 15.32 -15.06
N LEU A 504 49.42 14.35 -14.21
CA LEU A 504 48.12 14.24 -13.54
C LEU A 504 47.88 15.39 -12.57
N GLU A 505 48.88 15.76 -11.77
CA GLU A 505 48.80 16.91 -10.87
C GLU A 505 48.62 18.23 -11.64
N GLN A 506 49.32 18.41 -12.77
CA GLN A 506 49.12 19.57 -13.65
C GLN A 506 47.73 19.59 -14.31
N ARG A 507 47.17 18.43 -14.68
CA ARG A 507 45.81 18.34 -15.22
C ARG A 507 44.77 18.62 -14.14
N LEU A 508 44.98 18.13 -12.93
CA LEU A 508 44.12 18.41 -11.77
C LEU A 508 44.10 19.91 -11.46
N LYS A 509 45.29 20.54 -11.45
CA LYS A 509 45.43 21.98 -11.23
C LYS A 509 44.74 22.82 -12.31
N ARG A 510 44.81 22.39 -13.59
CA ARG A 510 44.06 23.04 -14.69
C ARG A 510 42.55 22.90 -14.55
N PHE A 511 42.06 21.78 -14.04
CA PHE A 511 40.63 21.59 -13.77
C PHE A 511 40.16 22.45 -12.59
N GLU A 512 40.96 22.56 -11.54
CA GLU A 512 40.69 23.43 -10.38
C GLU A 512 40.73 24.92 -10.77
N GLU A 513 41.63 25.32 -11.67
CA GLU A 513 41.71 26.68 -12.24
C GLU A 513 40.55 26.99 -13.22
N GLN A 514 39.89 25.98 -13.79
CA GLN A 514 38.72 26.15 -14.64
C GLN A 514 37.42 26.32 -13.85
N GLU A 515 37.29 25.69 -12.68
CA GLU A 515 36.10 25.85 -11.82
C GLU A 515 36.10 27.12 -10.96
N THR A 516 37.23 27.82 -10.85
CA THR A 516 37.38 29.00 -9.97
C THR A 516 37.21 30.36 -10.66
N ARG A 517 36.61 30.44 -11.87
CA ARG A 517 36.27 31.75 -12.47
C ARG A 517 34.96 32.33 -11.90
N PRO A 518 34.99 33.50 -11.24
CA PRO A 518 33.78 34.18 -10.80
C PRO A 518 33.13 34.94 -11.96
N TYR A 519 31.82 34.80 -12.12
CA TYR A 519 31.03 35.68 -13.00
C TYR A 519 30.98 37.09 -12.39
N GLY A 520 31.68 38.04 -13.01
CA GLY A 520 31.65 39.45 -12.66
C GLY A 520 31.84 40.36 -13.87
N ARG A 521 30.77 41.11 -14.19
CA ARG A 521 30.68 42.46 -14.80
C ARG A 521 31.66 42.86 -15.93
N SER A 522 31.10 43.22 -17.09
CA SER A 522 31.64 44.26 -17.99
C SER A 522 31.02 45.63 -17.68
N GLN A 523 31.80 46.69 -17.88
CA GLN A 523 31.64 48.07 -17.39
C GLN A 523 30.99 49.04 -18.41
N PHE A 524 30.06 49.87 -17.91
CA PHE A 524 29.79 51.34 -18.10
C PHE A 524 29.45 51.94 -19.50
N PRO A 525 28.68 53.06 -19.62
CA PRO A 525 28.70 54.25 -18.75
C PRO A 525 27.36 54.94 -18.35
N ASP A 526 27.53 55.99 -17.54
CA ASP A 526 26.60 56.83 -16.77
C ASP A 526 25.45 57.53 -17.53
N HIS A 527 24.28 57.67 -16.88
CA HIS A 527 23.67 58.97 -16.52
C HIS A 527 22.45 58.78 -15.58
N PRO A 528 22.09 59.79 -14.74
CA PRO A 528 21.25 59.63 -13.56
C PRO A 528 19.79 60.06 -13.76
N VAL A 529 18.96 59.85 -12.71
CA VAL A 529 17.78 60.65 -12.27
C VAL A 529 16.45 59.87 -12.13
N SER A 530 16.07 59.65 -10.86
CA SER A 530 14.78 59.98 -10.19
C SER A 530 13.40 59.46 -10.65
N LEU A 531 12.71 58.87 -9.65
CA LEU A 531 11.27 58.93 -9.29
C LEU A 531 10.16 58.39 -10.22
N SER A 532 9.20 57.75 -9.53
CA SER A 532 7.74 57.72 -9.75
C SER A 532 7.09 56.51 -10.46
N LEU A 533 6.26 55.79 -9.70
CA LEU A 533 4.97 55.19 -10.13
C LEU A 533 4.01 56.33 -10.57
N PRO A 534 2.83 56.09 -11.18
CA PRO A 534 2.34 55.02 -12.07
C PRO A 534 1.56 55.63 -13.29
N SER A 535 1.05 54.83 -14.24
CA SER A 535 -0.35 54.99 -14.72
C SER A 535 -0.76 54.01 -15.82
N ARG A 536 -2.01 53.56 -15.68
CA ARG A 536 -2.88 52.91 -16.67
C ARG A 536 -3.03 53.76 -17.94
N ARG A 537 -3.15 53.12 -19.10
CA ARG A 537 -4.43 53.02 -19.85
C ARG A 537 -4.29 52.24 -21.16
N SER A 538 -5.31 51.44 -21.39
CA SER A 538 -5.71 50.71 -22.58
C SER A 538 -6.14 51.62 -23.74
N GLN A 539 -5.87 51.21 -24.98
CA GLN A 539 -6.72 51.23 -26.20
C GLN A 539 -5.83 50.79 -27.38
N GLY A 540 -6.12 49.67 -28.06
CA GLY A 540 -6.95 49.58 -29.29
C GLY A 540 -6.07 49.92 -30.51
N ASN A 541 -5.97 49.17 -31.62
CA ASN A 541 -6.84 48.20 -32.27
C ASN A 541 -6.03 47.50 -33.40
N SER A 542 -6.42 46.26 -33.77
CA SER A 542 -6.40 45.60 -35.11
C SER A 542 -5.19 45.81 -36.06
N SER A 543 -4.59 44.81 -36.73
CA SER A 543 -5.13 43.59 -37.34
C SER A 543 -4.01 42.70 -37.90
N SER A 544 -4.29 41.39 -37.97
CA SER A 544 -3.82 40.38 -38.94
C SER A 544 -2.32 40.06 -39.06
N ILE A 545 -1.94 38.84 -38.67
CA ILE A 545 -1.42 37.79 -39.56
C ILE A 545 -1.47 36.45 -38.80
N GLU A 546 -2.15 35.47 -39.40
CA GLU A 546 -2.20 34.08 -38.96
C GLU A 546 -0.81 33.45 -38.89
N ARG A 547 -0.46 32.84 -37.75
CA ARG A 547 0.51 31.74 -37.66
C ARG A 547 0.00 30.71 -36.65
N SER A 548 0.04 29.47 -37.10
CA SER A 548 -0.40 28.24 -36.43
C SER A 548 0.16 28.09 -35.01
N PRO A 549 -0.61 27.54 -34.04
CA PRO A 549 -0.09 27.24 -32.72
C PRO A 549 0.78 25.97 -32.74
N PRO A 550 1.85 25.91 -31.92
CA PRO A 550 2.65 24.70 -31.72
C PRO A 550 1.84 23.64 -30.96
N PRO A 551 2.17 22.35 -31.10
CA PRO A 551 1.37 21.27 -30.51
C PRO A 551 1.38 21.37 -28.98
N HIS A 552 0.19 21.30 -28.39
CA HIS A 552 -0.02 21.31 -26.95
C HIS A 552 0.74 20.16 -26.26
N LEU A 553 1.71 20.52 -25.42
CA LEU A 553 2.26 19.65 -24.38
C LEU A 553 1.13 19.30 -23.39
N GLN A 554 0.63 18.07 -23.48
CA GLN A 554 -0.24 17.48 -22.47
C GLN A 554 0.41 17.58 -21.09
N ARG A 555 -0.32 18.16 -20.13
CA ARG A 555 -0.01 18.09 -18.69
C ARG A 555 0.13 16.61 -18.31
N ARG A 556 1.33 16.14 -17.96
CA ARG A 556 1.50 14.85 -17.28
C ARG A 556 0.94 14.98 -15.86
N GLY A 557 -0.26 14.41 -15.66
CA GLY A 557 -0.95 14.32 -14.38
C GLY A 557 -0.19 13.46 -13.37
N SER A 558 -0.48 13.68 -12.09
CA SER A 558 -0.07 12.83 -10.98
C SER A 558 -0.41 11.36 -11.27
N ILE A 559 0.58 10.48 -11.22
CA ILE A 559 0.36 9.03 -11.33
C ILE A 559 -0.20 8.56 -9.98
N LEU A 560 -1.52 8.61 -9.83
CA LEU A 560 -2.26 7.79 -8.88
C LEU A 560 -2.20 6.35 -9.44
N ILE A 561 -1.32 5.50 -8.91
CA ILE A 561 -1.40 4.06 -9.21
C ILE A 561 -2.66 3.55 -8.50
N SER A 562 -3.75 3.46 -9.25
CA SER A 562 -4.92 2.71 -8.81
C SER A 562 -4.55 1.23 -8.75
N ALA A 563 -5.07 0.54 -7.74
CA ALA A 563 -4.94 -0.90 -7.58
C ALA A 563 -5.28 -1.60 -8.90
N ASN A 564 -4.28 -2.20 -9.57
CA ASN A 564 -4.51 -2.97 -10.79
C ASN A 564 -5.55 -4.07 -10.44
N PRO A 565 -6.76 -4.07 -11.03
CA PRO A 565 -7.75 -5.08 -10.75
C PRO A 565 -7.20 -6.48 -11.01
N GLU A 566 -6.27 -6.65 -11.97
CA GLU A 566 -5.66 -7.96 -12.26
C GLU A 566 -4.89 -8.54 -11.07
N ILE A 567 -4.45 -7.73 -10.11
CA ILE A 567 -3.77 -8.18 -8.88
C ILE A 567 -4.78 -8.69 -7.83
N PHE A 568 -6.02 -8.23 -7.89
CA PHE A 568 -7.09 -8.60 -6.94
C PHE A 568 -8.08 -9.62 -7.52
N MET A 569 -8.12 -9.72 -8.85
CA MET A 569 -8.95 -10.66 -9.60
C MET A 569 -8.27 -12.03 -9.64
N GLY A 570 -8.63 -12.90 -8.68
CA GLY A 570 -8.51 -14.34 -8.94
C GLY A 570 -9.31 -14.72 -10.19
N GLY A 571 -9.04 -15.88 -10.79
CA GLY A 571 -9.69 -16.40 -12.00
C GLY A 571 -11.22 -16.63 -11.94
N TYR A 572 -11.90 -16.00 -10.97
CA TYR A 572 -13.26 -16.26 -10.51
C TYR A 572 -14.10 -14.98 -10.44
N SER A 573 -13.56 -13.79 -10.73
CA SER A 573 -14.37 -12.58 -10.89
C SER A 573 -15.13 -12.62 -12.22
N GLY A 574 -16.26 -11.92 -12.32
CA GLY A 574 -16.98 -11.76 -13.60
C GLY A 574 -16.10 -11.18 -14.72
N ILE A 575 -15.06 -10.41 -14.35
CA ILE A 575 -14.04 -9.86 -15.24
C ILE A 575 -13.19 -10.98 -15.85
N SER A 576 -12.68 -11.92 -15.03
CA SER A 576 -11.88 -13.06 -15.52
C SER A 576 -12.71 -14.00 -16.38
N PHE A 577 -13.98 -14.23 -16.04
CA PHE A 577 -14.88 -15.04 -16.86
C PHE A 577 -15.19 -14.38 -18.21
N THR A 578 -15.40 -13.07 -18.24
CA THR A 578 -15.58 -12.32 -19.49
C THR A 578 -14.33 -12.39 -20.36
N GLN A 579 -13.14 -12.37 -19.74
CA GLN A 579 -11.87 -12.53 -20.46
C GLN A 579 -11.73 -13.93 -21.09
N LEU A 580 -12.25 -14.99 -20.45
CA LEU A 580 -12.31 -16.33 -21.07
C LEU A 580 -13.21 -16.36 -22.31
N ILE A 581 -14.34 -15.63 -22.28
CA ILE A 581 -15.25 -15.52 -23.43
C ILE A 581 -14.55 -14.81 -24.59
N LEU A 582 -13.94 -13.65 -24.33
CA LEU A 582 -13.22 -12.86 -25.35
C LEU A 582 -12.06 -13.66 -25.97
N ASN A 583 -11.27 -14.35 -25.14
CA ASN A 583 -10.17 -15.19 -25.63
C ASN A 583 -10.66 -16.40 -26.46
N ALA A 584 -11.78 -17.02 -26.09
CA ALA A 584 -12.37 -18.11 -26.87
C ALA A 584 -12.89 -17.64 -28.23
N MET A 585 -13.33 -16.39 -28.34
CA MET A 585 -13.85 -15.80 -29.59
C MET A 585 -12.76 -15.34 -30.55
N ASN A 586 -11.58 -14.94 -30.04
CA ASN A 586 -10.49 -14.35 -30.84
C ASN A 586 -9.53 -15.36 -31.49
N GLY A 587 -9.54 -16.63 -31.06
CA GLY A 587 -8.59 -17.63 -31.55
C GLY A 587 -7.12 -17.36 -31.17
N PRO A 588 -6.20 -18.25 -31.57
CA PRO A 588 -4.84 -18.40 -31.02
C PRO A 588 -3.81 -17.32 -31.41
N ASP A 589 -4.08 -16.51 -32.44
CA ASP A 589 -3.07 -15.64 -33.09
C ASP A 589 -3.17 -14.15 -32.70
N SER A 590 -3.97 -13.78 -31.69
CA SER A 590 -4.15 -12.39 -31.26
C SER A 590 -3.53 -12.09 -29.90
N ASN A 591 -2.97 -10.87 -29.75
CA ASN A 591 -2.33 -10.41 -28.51
C ASN A 591 -3.33 -10.44 -27.35
N LYS A 592 -2.92 -11.00 -26.20
CA LYS A 592 -3.68 -10.93 -24.96
C LYS A 592 -3.89 -9.46 -24.57
N LEU A 593 -5.14 -9.07 -24.36
CA LEU A 593 -5.50 -7.71 -23.94
C LEU A 593 -5.22 -7.55 -22.44
N GLU A 594 -4.42 -6.53 -22.07
CA GLU A 594 -4.06 -6.15 -20.68
C GLU A 594 -4.83 -4.89 -20.25
N ALA A 595 -5.28 -4.83 -18.99
CA ALA A 595 -6.26 -3.86 -18.47
C ALA A 595 -5.67 -2.57 -17.87
N GLU A 596 -6.21 -1.39 -18.24
CA GLU A 596 -5.89 -0.09 -17.63
C GLU A 596 -6.97 0.37 -16.63
N SER A 597 -6.58 0.69 -15.39
CA SER A 597 -7.54 1.12 -14.35
C SER A 597 -7.69 2.64 -14.28
N LEU A 598 -8.92 3.14 -14.30
CA LEU A 598 -9.26 4.54 -14.06
C LEU A 598 -9.52 4.82 -12.56
N SER A 599 -8.92 5.89 -12.04
CA SER A 599 -9.20 6.41 -10.69
C SER A 599 -10.22 7.55 -10.76
N SER A 600 -11.28 7.48 -9.96
CA SER A 600 -12.25 8.58 -9.84
C SER A 600 -11.71 9.66 -8.89
N PRO A 601 -11.74 10.95 -9.27
CA PRO A 601 -11.40 12.05 -8.37
C PRO A 601 -12.35 12.08 -7.15
N ARG A 602 -11.83 12.46 -5.99
CA ARG A 602 -12.63 12.71 -4.79
C ARG A 602 -13.22 14.11 -4.86
N ASP A 603 -14.54 14.21 -4.84
CA ASP A 603 -15.20 15.49 -4.62
C ASP A 603 -15.02 15.95 -3.16
N PRO A 604 -14.85 17.27 -2.93
CA PRO A 604 -14.80 17.82 -1.59
C PRO A 604 -16.16 17.67 -0.87
N PRO A 605 -16.17 17.52 0.47
CA PRO A 605 -17.40 17.32 1.23
C PRO A 605 -18.38 18.50 1.08
N CYS A 606 -19.67 18.19 0.87
CA CYS A 606 -20.70 19.16 0.54
C CYS A 606 -21.35 19.82 1.78
N PHE A 607 -20.57 20.53 2.61
CA PHE A 607 -21.13 21.35 3.69
C PHE A 607 -20.34 22.65 3.92
N SER A 608 -21.06 23.76 4.06
CA SER A 608 -20.50 25.12 4.03
C SER A 608 -20.20 25.69 5.42
N ARG A 609 -20.84 25.20 6.49
CA ARG A 609 -20.70 25.71 7.88
C ARG A 609 -20.83 24.61 8.94
N PRO A 610 -20.11 24.68 10.09
CA PRO A 610 -20.20 23.70 11.18
C PRO A 610 -21.59 23.57 11.83
N SER A 611 -22.40 24.64 11.79
CA SER A 611 -23.79 24.63 12.30
C SER A 611 -24.71 23.66 11.56
N ASP A 612 -24.38 23.32 10.31
CA ASP A 612 -25.22 22.49 9.45
C ASP A 612 -25.10 20.99 9.80
N LEU A 613 -24.10 20.60 10.60
CA LEU A 613 -23.85 19.20 11.01
C LEU A 613 -24.94 18.66 11.96
N PHE A 614 -25.60 19.53 12.71
CA PHE A 614 -26.61 19.16 13.70
C PHE A 614 -28.04 19.54 13.28
N ALA A 615 -28.22 19.93 12.01
CA ALA A 615 -29.52 20.26 11.45
C ALA A 615 -30.25 19.00 10.97
N LEU A 616 -31.58 19.00 11.09
CA LEU A 616 -32.44 17.93 10.56
C LEU A 616 -33.24 18.44 9.36
N PRO A 617 -33.48 17.59 8.34
CA PRO A 617 -34.36 17.95 7.24
C PRO A 617 -35.83 17.99 7.68
N PRO A 618 -36.67 18.80 7.02
CA PRO A 618 -38.08 18.97 7.42
C PRO A 618 -38.89 17.67 7.31
N ASN A 619 -38.48 16.73 6.44
CA ASN A 619 -39.12 15.43 6.23
C ASN A 619 -38.38 14.27 6.96
N CYS A 620 -37.64 14.55 8.04
CA CYS A 620 -36.86 13.54 8.76
C CYS A 620 -37.66 12.29 9.15
N ARG A 621 -38.87 12.44 9.71
CA ARG A 621 -39.69 11.30 10.15
C ARG A 621 -40.11 10.40 8.98
N GLU A 622 -40.56 10.99 7.88
CA GLU A 622 -40.94 10.27 6.65
C GLU A 622 -39.76 9.43 6.13
N LEU A 623 -38.53 9.95 6.19
CA LEU A 623 -37.33 9.22 5.77
C LEU A 623 -36.98 8.05 6.73
N VAL A 624 -37.21 8.20 8.03
CA VAL A 624 -37.02 7.10 8.99
C VAL A 624 -38.01 5.98 8.73
N ASP A 625 -39.30 6.33 8.61
CA ASP A 625 -40.37 5.35 8.39
C ASP A 625 -40.12 4.57 7.08
N LEU A 626 -39.75 5.26 6.00
CA LEU A 626 -39.37 4.64 4.72
C LEU A 626 -38.19 3.66 4.83
N PHE A 627 -37.21 3.93 5.71
CA PHE A 627 -36.09 3.01 5.92
C PHE A 627 -36.57 1.73 6.61
N PHE A 628 -37.38 1.86 7.68
CA PHE A 628 -37.84 0.71 8.44
C PHE A 628 -38.86 -0.15 7.68
N ASP A 629 -39.68 0.47 6.83
CA ASP A 629 -40.68 -0.23 6.01
C ASP A 629 -40.06 -1.16 4.95
N PHE A 630 -38.83 -0.88 4.49
CA PHE A 630 -38.22 -1.62 3.38
C PHE A 630 -36.79 -2.09 3.64
N HIS A 631 -35.91 -1.19 4.04
CA HIS A 631 -34.47 -1.48 4.15
C HIS A 631 -34.12 -2.29 5.40
N TYR A 632 -34.86 -2.10 6.49
CA TYR A 632 -34.62 -2.81 7.74
C TYR A 632 -34.89 -4.31 7.62
N GLU A 633 -35.94 -4.73 6.89
CA GLU A 633 -36.21 -6.16 6.64
C GLU A 633 -35.05 -6.86 5.92
N LEU A 634 -34.33 -6.14 5.05
CA LEU A 634 -33.24 -6.71 4.26
C LEU A 634 -31.92 -6.80 5.04
N SER A 635 -31.74 -5.98 6.07
CA SER A 635 -30.50 -5.87 6.84
C SER A 635 -30.77 -5.40 8.28
N PRO A 636 -31.38 -6.23 9.13
CA PRO A 636 -31.71 -5.87 10.50
C PRO A 636 -30.43 -5.88 11.36
N ILE A 637 -29.78 -4.73 11.50
CA ILE A 637 -28.54 -4.55 12.29
C ILE A 637 -28.77 -3.89 13.66
N PHE A 638 -30.01 -3.54 13.95
CA PHE A 638 -30.44 -2.84 15.16
C PHE A 638 -31.40 -3.70 15.97
N HIS A 639 -31.77 -3.19 17.14
CA HIS A 639 -33.01 -3.53 17.81
C HIS A 639 -33.95 -2.31 17.65
N ALA A 640 -34.94 -2.42 16.76
CA ALA A 640 -35.71 -1.27 16.28
C ALA A 640 -36.40 -0.47 17.39
N PRO A 641 -37.06 -1.10 18.39
CA PRO A 641 -37.72 -0.34 19.46
C PRO A 641 -36.76 0.55 20.26
N THR A 642 -35.54 0.07 20.52
CA THR A 642 -34.52 0.85 21.25
C THR A 642 -34.02 2.01 20.41
N LEU A 643 -33.66 1.75 19.14
CA LEU A 643 -33.14 2.79 18.25
C LEU A 643 -34.19 3.87 17.95
N LEU A 644 -35.44 3.49 17.70
CA LEU A 644 -36.52 4.44 17.41
C LEU A 644 -36.79 5.36 18.61
N ALA A 645 -36.76 4.83 19.84
CA ALA A 645 -36.90 5.66 21.04
C ALA A 645 -35.77 6.68 21.20
N GLU A 646 -34.53 6.32 20.85
CA GLU A 646 -33.40 7.26 20.83
C GLU A 646 -33.53 8.30 19.70
N ILE A 647 -33.96 7.87 18.51
CA ILE A 647 -34.20 8.77 17.37
C ILE A 647 -35.26 9.81 17.72
N ASP A 648 -36.36 9.42 18.36
CA ASP A 648 -37.42 10.34 18.78
C ASP A 648 -36.90 11.43 19.73
N GLN A 649 -35.98 11.08 20.64
CA GLN A 649 -35.32 12.05 21.54
C GLN A 649 -34.41 13.01 20.75
N VAL A 650 -33.62 12.50 19.80
CA VAL A 650 -32.73 13.30 18.95
C VAL A 650 -33.50 14.26 18.02
N ILE A 651 -34.66 13.82 17.51
CA ILE A 651 -35.55 14.65 16.69
C ILE A 651 -36.18 15.77 17.52
N ALA A 652 -36.65 15.45 18.73
CA ALA A 652 -37.29 16.43 19.62
C ALA A 652 -36.31 17.44 20.25
N GLY A 653 -35.03 17.07 20.38
CA GLY A 653 -34.00 17.92 21.01
C GLY A 653 -33.58 19.12 20.16
N ASP A 654 -32.81 20.03 20.77
CA ASP A 654 -32.15 21.14 20.06
C ASP A 654 -30.77 20.72 19.50
N ALA A 655 -30.05 21.66 18.88
CA ALA A 655 -28.73 21.36 18.30
C ALA A 655 -27.68 20.95 19.36
N ALA A 656 -27.81 21.44 20.60
CA ALA A 656 -26.92 21.07 21.70
C ALA A 656 -27.17 19.61 22.14
N HIS A 657 -28.43 19.24 22.35
CA HIS A 657 -28.81 17.85 22.65
C HIS A 657 -28.37 16.88 21.54
N ARG A 658 -28.53 17.28 20.27
CA ARG A 658 -28.05 16.50 19.12
C ARG A 658 -26.53 16.35 19.07
N SER A 659 -25.79 17.34 19.57
CA SER A 659 -24.32 17.26 19.64
C SER A 659 -23.83 16.22 20.65
N GLU A 660 -24.57 16.03 21.74
CA GLU A 660 -24.30 14.98 22.75
C GLU A 660 -24.62 13.58 22.20
N HIS A 661 -25.63 13.46 21.33
CA HIS A 661 -26.09 12.20 20.71
C HIS A 661 -25.56 12.02 19.28
N ARG A 662 -24.31 12.41 19.03
CA ARG A 662 -23.69 12.43 17.68
C ARG A 662 -23.71 11.09 16.94
N TYR A 663 -23.67 9.94 17.64
CA TYR A 663 -23.69 8.62 17.00
C TYR A 663 -25.08 8.26 16.49
N THR A 664 -26.12 8.45 17.31
CA THR A 664 -27.52 8.30 16.90
C THR A 664 -27.86 9.27 15.76
N LEU A 665 -27.36 10.51 15.81
CA LEU A 665 -27.52 11.47 14.71
C LEU A 665 -26.79 11.04 13.42
N ALA A 666 -25.61 10.43 13.52
CA ALA A 666 -24.89 9.89 12.38
C ALA A 666 -25.62 8.66 11.78
N ILE A 667 -26.15 7.76 12.62
CA ILE A 667 -27.03 6.67 12.18
C ILE A 667 -28.23 7.26 11.42
N LEU A 668 -28.91 8.24 12.01
CA LEU A 668 -30.07 8.90 11.44
C LEU A 668 -29.78 9.51 10.05
N ASN A 669 -28.64 10.18 9.88
CA ASN A 669 -28.20 10.68 8.58
C ASN A 669 -27.90 9.55 7.57
N MET A 670 -27.33 8.42 8.00
CA MET A 670 -27.18 7.26 7.12
C MET A 670 -28.53 6.67 6.70
N LEU A 671 -29.54 6.64 7.59
CA LEU A 671 -30.90 6.23 7.23
C LEU A 671 -31.49 7.17 6.17
N PHE A 672 -31.31 8.48 6.32
CA PHE A 672 -31.76 9.47 5.34
C PHE A 672 -31.09 9.28 3.98
N ALA A 673 -29.77 9.03 3.95
CA ALA A 673 -29.02 8.80 2.72
C ALA A 673 -29.59 7.60 1.93
N ILE A 674 -29.92 6.51 2.63
CA ILE A 674 -30.46 5.27 2.04
C ILE A 674 -31.93 5.46 1.64
N ALA A 675 -32.77 6.02 2.50
CA ALA A 675 -34.20 6.19 2.22
C ALA A 675 -34.43 7.18 1.07
N ALA A 676 -33.69 8.29 1.05
CA ALA A 676 -33.82 9.31 0.00
C ALA A 676 -33.33 8.81 -1.37
N SER A 677 -32.34 7.89 -1.41
CA SER A 677 -31.91 7.28 -2.67
C SER A 677 -32.95 6.30 -3.26
N HIS A 678 -33.96 5.92 -2.49
CA HIS A 678 -35.00 4.97 -2.89
C HIS A 678 -36.32 5.62 -3.34
N GLN A 679 -36.54 6.94 -3.15
CA GLN A 679 -37.82 7.57 -3.49
C GLN A 679 -38.10 7.52 -5.01
N ARG A 680 -39.03 6.65 -5.41
CA ARG A 680 -39.27 6.22 -6.79
C ARG A 680 -39.99 7.24 -7.69
N HIS A 681 -40.53 8.36 -7.17
CA HIS A 681 -41.44 9.20 -7.97
C HIS A 681 -41.65 10.68 -7.57
N ARG A 682 -40.91 11.27 -6.63
CA ARG A 682 -41.08 12.71 -6.31
C ARG A 682 -39.91 13.54 -6.85
N MET A 683 -40.28 14.58 -7.61
CA MET A 683 -39.38 15.60 -8.13
C MET A 683 -38.53 16.23 -7.01
N ASP A 684 -37.31 16.63 -7.36
CA ASP A 684 -36.33 17.46 -6.62
C ASP A 684 -35.26 16.85 -5.70
N THR A 685 -35.19 15.54 -5.42
CA THR A 685 -33.99 14.98 -4.74
C THR A 685 -32.84 14.76 -5.72
N SER A 686 -32.04 15.82 -5.95
CA SER A 686 -30.75 15.73 -6.64
C SER A 686 -29.82 14.75 -5.93
N ILE A 687 -28.98 14.00 -6.66
CA ILE A 687 -27.90 13.12 -6.12
C ILE A 687 -27.02 13.87 -5.08
N SER A 688 -26.88 15.18 -5.26
CA SER A 688 -26.19 16.06 -4.29
C SER A 688 -26.83 16.04 -2.88
N SER A 689 -28.14 15.84 -2.78
CA SER A 689 -28.89 15.83 -1.51
C SER A 689 -28.70 14.53 -0.72
N THR A 690 -28.61 13.37 -1.39
CA THR A 690 -28.38 12.07 -0.70
C THR A 690 -26.94 11.94 -0.24
N ARG A 691 -25.97 12.38 -1.07
CA ARG A 691 -24.54 12.39 -0.72
C ARG A 691 -24.26 13.28 0.48
N ARG A 692 -24.98 14.41 0.60
CA ARG A 692 -24.88 15.32 1.74
C ARG A 692 -25.17 14.62 3.08
N TYR A 693 -26.19 13.78 3.16
CA TYR A 693 -26.49 13.04 4.41
C TYR A 693 -25.36 12.07 4.78
N TYR A 694 -24.82 11.34 3.81
CA TYR A 694 -23.64 10.48 4.02
C TYR A 694 -22.42 11.28 4.50
N ASP A 695 -22.11 12.41 3.85
CA ASP A 695 -20.97 13.26 4.23
C ASP A 695 -21.14 13.84 5.65
N ILE A 696 -22.35 14.24 6.04
CA ILE A 696 -22.66 14.69 7.41
C ILE A 696 -22.44 13.56 8.42
N ALA A 697 -22.96 12.37 8.15
CA ALA A 697 -22.76 11.21 9.03
C ALA A 697 -21.27 10.89 9.21
N MET A 698 -20.49 10.88 8.12
CA MET A 698 -19.05 10.64 8.15
C MET A 698 -18.30 11.75 8.90
N ALA A 699 -18.70 13.02 8.75
CA ALA A 699 -18.14 14.14 9.49
C ALA A 699 -18.41 14.04 11.00
N LEU A 700 -19.61 13.61 11.41
CA LEU A 700 -19.99 13.42 12.81
C LEU A 700 -19.15 12.34 13.51
N VAL A 701 -18.68 11.30 12.78
CA VAL A 701 -17.85 10.22 13.36
C VAL A 701 -16.35 10.42 13.17
N SER A 702 -15.92 11.13 12.12
CA SER A 702 -14.51 11.31 11.71
C SER A 702 -13.53 11.64 12.85
N PRO A 703 -13.83 12.57 13.78
CA PRO A 703 -12.90 12.95 14.84
C PRO A 703 -12.45 11.78 15.72
N THR A 704 -13.31 10.77 15.89
CA THR A 704 -13.10 9.59 16.73
C THR A 704 -13.15 8.32 15.90
N LEU A 705 -13.05 8.37 14.57
CA LEU A 705 -13.31 7.18 13.76
C LEU A 705 -12.23 6.10 13.94
N LEU A 706 -10.99 6.52 14.20
CA LEU A 706 -9.82 5.64 14.33
C LEU A 706 -9.54 5.18 15.78
N PHE A 707 -10.32 5.63 16.76
CA PHE A 707 -10.16 5.31 18.19
C PHE A 707 -11.53 5.28 18.89
N ASP A 708 -11.65 4.88 20.16
CA ASP A 708 -12.95 4.75 20.87
C ASP A 708 -13.91 3.76 20.16
N TRP A 709 -13.57 2.48 20.10
CA TRP A 709 -14.34 1.50 19.34
C TRP A 709 -15.72 1.27 19.98
N LYS A 710 -16.78 1.43 19.18
CA LYS A 710 -18.19 1.34 19.60
C LYS A 710 -19.03 0.65 18.53
N ILE A 711 -20.07 -0.08 18.94
CA ILE A 711 -20.90 -0.86 18.01
C ILE A 711 -21.66 0.05 17.03
N GLU A 712 -22.03 1.25 17.47
CA GLU A 712 -22.70 2.27 16.67
C GLU A 712 -21.82 2.71 15.50
N LYS A 713 -20.48 2.78 15.68
CA LYS A 713 -19.55 3.09 14.58
C LYS A 713 -19.56 2.00 13.52
N VAL A 714 -19.63 0.73 13.93
CA VAL A 714 -19.76 -0.39 12.99
C VAL A 714 -21.07 -0.28 12.22
N GLN A 715 -22.19 0.01 12.91
CA GLN A 715 -23.49 0.19 12.28
C GLN A 715 -23.52 1.37 11.30
N ILE A 716 -22.96 2.52 11.67
CA ILE A 716 -22.84 3.71 10.79
C ILE A 716 -22.05 3.37 9.52
N LEU A 717 -20.90 2.70 9.67
CA LEU A 717 -20.06 2.32 8.53
C LEU A 717 -20.71 1.23 7.67
N LEU A 718 -21.44 0.28 8.25
CA LEU A 718 -22.20 -0.73 7.51
C LEU A 718 -23.31 -0.08 6.68
N LEU A 719 -24.08 0.84 7.26
CA LEU A 719 -25.07 1.62 6.51
C LEU A 719 -24.40 2.49 5.43
N GLY A 720 -23.27 3.12 5.74
CA GLY A 720 -22.48 3.88 4.78
C GLY A 720 -22.00 3.03 3.61
N ALA A 721 -21.46 1.84 3.85
CA ALA A 721 -21.09 0.90 2.80
C ALA A 721 -22.31 0.46 1.99
N ARG A 722 -23.48 0.24 2.62
CA ARG A 722 -24.72 -0.11 1.92
C ARG A 722 -25.21 1.03 1.02
N TYR A 723 -25.13 2.28 1.47
CA TYR A 723 -25.40 3.46 0.65
C TYR A 723 -24.44 3.53 -0.55
N LEU A 724 -23.14 3.41 -0.28
CA LEU A 724 -22.10 3.50 -1.30
C LEU A 724 -22.13 2.34 -2.30
N GLN A 725 -22.65 1.17 -1.91
CA GLN A 725 -22.88 0.06 -2.83
C GLN A 725 -23.88 0.43 -3.93
N SER A 726 -24.86 1.28 -3.61
CA SER A 726 -25.80 1.85 -4.59
C SER A 726 -25.30 3.15 -5.24
N SER A 727 -24.08 3.61 -4.90
CA SER A 727 -23.47 4.83 -5.43
C SER A 727 -22.22 4.54 -6.25
N SER A 728 -21.71 5.57 -6.93
CA SER A 728 -20.57 5.54 -7.86
C SER A 728 -19.18 5.42 -7.21
N SER A 729 -19.06 4.72 -6.09
CA SER A 729 -17.86 4.84 -5.25
C SER A 729 -17.42 3.51 -4.64
N PRO A 730 -17.11 2.45 -5.42
CA PRO A 730 -16.78 1.13 -4.86
C PRO A 730 -15.48 1.12 -4.07
N SER A 731 -14.51 1.96 -4.42
CA SER A 731 -13.27 2.11 -3.64
C SER A 731 -13.54 2.75 -2.29
N GLU A 732 -14.47 3.72 -2.22
CA GLU A 732 -14.93 4.26 -0.94
C GLU A 732 -15.73 3.21 -0.16
N CYS A 733 -16.67 2.53 -0.83
CA CYS A 733 -17.48 1.45 -0.27
C CYS A 733 -16.62 0.36 0.39
N TRP A 734 -15.59 -0.10 -0.32
CA TRP A 734 -14.66 -1.11 0.15
C TRP A 734 -13.84 -0.65 1.37
N ASN A 735 -13.38 0.60 1.36
CA ASN A 735 -12.61 1.15 2.46
C ASN A 735 -13.48 1.35 3.72
N VAL A 736 -14.71 1.85 3.54
CA VAL A 736 -15.69 2.02 4.61
C VAL A 736 -16.06 0.68 5.24
N LEU A 737 -16.34 -0.34 4.40
CA LEU A 737 -16.61 -1.69 4.89
C LEU A 737 -15.39 -2.31 5.59
N GLY A 738 -14.20 -2.20 5.00
CA GLY A 738 -12.97 -2.70 5.60
C GLY A 738 -12.68 -2.07 6.97
N LEU A 739 -13.04 -0.80 7.16
CA LEU A 739 -12.97 -0.13 8.45
C LEU A 739 -14.02 -0.65 9.44
N ALA A 740 -15.26 -0.86 8.99
CA ALA A 740 -16.32 -1.45 9.82
C ALA A 740 -15.90 -2.82 10.37
N ILE A 741 -15.34 -3.67 9.51
CA ILE A 741 -14.86 -5.02 9.85
C ILE A 741 -13.71 -4.95 10.87
N ARG A 742 -12.75 -4.04 10.69
CA ARG A 742 -11.64 -3.87 11.66
C ARG A 742 -12.13 -3.42 13.03
N ILE A 743 -13.08 -2.50 13.09
CA ILE A 743 -13.69 -2.07 14.36
C ILE A 743 -14.49 -3.23 14.96
N ALA A 744 -15.23 -4.00 14.16
CA ALA A 744 -15.96 -5.19 14.60
C ALA A 744 -15.03 -6.27 15.19
N TYR A 745 -13.87 -6.50 14.59
CA TYR A 745 -12.83 -7.37 15.17
C TYR A 745 -12.33 -6.84 16.50
N GLY A 746 -12.04 -5.53 16.57
CA GLY A 746 -11.60 -4.87 17.80
C GLY A 746 -12.60 -4.91 18.95
N LEU A 747 -13.90 -4.98 18.63
CA LEU A 747 -15.00 -5.16 19.58
C LEU A 747 -15.32 -6.63 19.90
N GLU A 748 -14.55 -7.56 19.34
CA GLU A 748 -14.76 -9.00 19.43
C GLU A 748 -16.16 -9.46 18.97
N LEU A 749 -16.74 -8.80 17.95
CA LEU A 749 -18.05 -9.22 17.40
C LEU A 749 -17.99 -10.56 16.66
N HIS A 750 -16.79 -10.98 16.25
CA HIS A 750 -16.47 -12.27 15.65
C HIS A 750 -16.45 -13.43 16.65
N ARG A 751 -16.72 -13.15 17.93
CA ARG A 751 -16.83 -14.16 18.96
C ARG A 751 -18.26 -14.28 19.48
N ALA A 752 -18.64 -15.48 19.93
CA ALA A 752 -19.88 -15.68 20.65
C ALA A 752 -20.01 -14.69 21.82
N PRO A 753 -21.13 -13.92 21.92
CA PRO A 753 -21.26 -12.91 22.96
C PRO A 753 -21.47 -13.56 24.33
N GLY A 754 -20.69 -13.11 25.32
CA GLY A 754 -20.74 -13.62 26.69
C GLY A 754 -22.02 -13.24 27.45
N GLU A 755 -22.16 -13.78 28.66
CA GLU A 755 -23.33 -13.60 29.53
C GLU A 755 -23.37 -12.22 30.21
N GLU A 756 -22.28 -11.46 30.16
CA GLU A 756 -22.19 -10.09 30.67
C GLU A 756 -23.09 -9.09 29.92
N PHE A 757 -23.49 -9.44 28.69
CA PHE A 757 -24.37 -8.63 27.87
C PHE A 757 -25.83 -9.03 28.05
N ASP A 758 -26.71 -8.03 28.08
CA ASP A 758 -28.15 -8.25 28.04
C ASP A 758 -28.59 -8.88 26.70
N CYS A 759 -29.80 -9.46 26.63
CA CYS A 759 -30.24 -10.19 25.44
C CYS A 759 -30.30 -9.30 24.19
N ILE A 760 -30.67 -8.02 24.35
CA ILE A 760 -30.72 -7.05 23.23
C ILE A 760 -29.32 -6.85 22.66
N MET A 761 -28.33 -6.62 23.51
CA MET A 761 -26.95 -6.42 23.10
C MET A 761 -26.34 -7.71 22.51
N ARG A 762 -26.62 -8.88 23.10
CA ARG A 762 -26.16 -10.18 22.56
C ARG A 762 -26.68 -10.39 21.14
N GLU A 763 -27.97 -10.21 20.91
CA GLU A 763 -28.53 -10.34 19.57
C GLU A 763 -27.96 -9.26 18.64
N THR A 764 -27.95 -7.98 19.03
CA THR A 764 -27.41 -6.89 18.21
C THR A 764 -25.96 -7.17 17.77
N ARG A 765 -25.10 -7.70 18.65
CA ARG A 765 -23.72 -8.10 18.32
C ARG A 765 -23.69 -9.19 17.24
N LYS A 766 -24.52 -10.23 17.35
CA LYS A 766 -24.65 -11.27 16.32
C LYS A 766 -25.10 -10.66 14.99
N ARG A 767 -26.15 -9.82 15.02
CA ARG A 767 -26.71 -9.15 13.83
C ARG A 767 -25.67 -8.32 13.09
N VAL A 768 -24.94 -7.48 13.81
CA VAL A 768 -23.89 -6.61 13.25
C VAL A 768 -22.73 -7.42 12.67
N TRP A 769 -22.32 -8.51 13.32
CA TRP A 769 -21.27 -9.38 12.78
C TRP A 769 -21.67 -10.05 11.48
N TYR A 770 -22.86 -10.64 11.41
CA TYR A 770 -23.35 -11.28 10.19
C TYR A 770 -23.62 -10.28 9.06
N ALA A 771 -23.95 -9.03 9.39
CA ALA A 771 -24.00 -7.95 8.40
C ALA A 771 -22.61 -7.60 7.85
N CYS A 772 -21.57 -7.54 8.70
CA CYS A 772 -20.18 -7.39 8.26
C CYS A 772 -19.76 -8.54 7.33
N TYR A 773 -19.91 -9.78 7.79
CA TYR A 773 -19.55 -10.97 7.01
C TYR A 773 -20.31 -11.01 5.69
N GLY A 774 -21.63 -10.84 5.73
CA GLY A 774 -22.45 -10.98 4.54
C GLY A 774 -22.23 -9.87 3.50
N LEU A 775 -22.01 -8.63 3.95
CA LEU A 775 -21.71 -7.53 3.03
C LEU A 775 -20.31 -7.69 2.42
N ASP A 776 -19.34 -8.19 3.19
CA ASP A 776 -17.99 -8.50 2.71
C ASP A 776 -18.02 -9.57 1.61
N GLN A 777 -18.67 -10.72 1.85
CA GLN A 777 -18.79 -11.77 0.82
C GLN A 777 -19.50 -11.27 -0.45
N LEU A 778 -20.58 -10.50 -0.28
CA LEU A 778 -21.33 -9.95 -1.39
C LEU A 778 -20.49 -8.96 -2.22
N LEU A 779 -19.84 -7.98 -1.57
CA LEU A 779 -19.05 -6.96 -2.26
C LEU A 779 -17.74 -7.51 -2.84
N SER A 780 -17.11 -8.47 -2.17
CA SER A 780 -15.96 -9.20 -2.69
C SER A 780 -16.29 -9.91 -3.99
N MET A 781 -17.46 -10.56 -4.06
CA MET A 781 -17.95 -11.21 -5.28
C MET A 781 -18.28 -10.18 -6.38
N ILE A 782 -18.97 -9.10 -6.05
CA ILE A 782 -19.35 -8.07 -7.04
C ILE A 782 -18.12 -7.36 -7.62
N TYR A 783 -17.20 -6.91 -6.75
CA TYR A 783 -16.04 -6.11 -7.15
C TYR A 783 -14.79 -6.94 -7.49
N GLY A 784 -14.85 -8.27 -7.34
CA GLY A 784 -13.70 -9.15 -7.54
C GLY A 784 -12.53 -8.86 -6.60
N ARG A 785 -12.82 -8.52 -5.33
CA ARG A 785 -11.80 -8.20 -4.31
C ARG A 785 -11.75 -9.29 -3.23
N PRO A 786 -10.58 -9.58 -2.63
CA PRO A 786 -10.49 -10.56 -1.55
C PRO A 786 -11.34 -10.16 -0.35
N ALA A 787 -12.15 -11.08 0.19
CA ALA A 787 -12.90 -10.86 1.42
C ALA A 787 -11.97 -10.66 2.62
N ALA A 788 -12.34 -9.77 3.54
CA ALA A 788 -11.62 -9.55 4.80
C ALA A 788 -12.05 -10.52 5.92
N THR A 789 -13.16 -11.23 5.73
CA THR A 789 -13.75 -12.18 6.66
C THR A 789 -13.85 -13.58 6.03
N SER A 790 -13.77 -14.61 6.86
CA SER A 790 -14.02 -16.00 6.46
C SER A 790 -14.86 -16.70 7.52
N SER A 791 -15.74 -17.61 7.11
CA SER A 791 -16.52 -18.44 8.03
C SER A 791 -15.65 -19.34 8.93
N SER A 792 -14.37 -19.55 8.57
CA SER A 792 -13.40 -20.29 9.38
C SER A 792 -12.77 -19.49 10.52
N THR A 793 -12.91 -18.15 10.52
CA THR A 793 -12.19 -17.25 11.44
C THR A 793 -13.04 -16.69 12.57
N PHE A 794 -14.29 -17.12 12.72
CA PHE A 794 -15.21 -16.64 13.75
C PHE A 794 -16.12 -17.76 14.29
N ASP A 795 -16.59 -17.62 15.53
CA ASP A 795 -17.51 -18.57 16.18
C ASP A 795 -18.85 -17.95 16.60
N THR A 796 -19.12 -16.70 16.23
CA THR A 796 -20.40 -16.02 16.47
C THR A 796 -21.58 -16.86 15.94
N PRO A 797 -22.52 -17.28 16.80
CA PRO A 797 -23.68 -18.04 16.37
C PRO A 797 -24.61 -17.16 15.54
N LEU A 798 -25.41 -17.79 14.67
CA LEU A 798 -26.46 -17.07 13.94
C LEU A 798 -27.38 -16.34 14.93
N PRO A 799 -27.91 -15.16 14.56
CA PRO A 799 -28.96 -14.51 15.34
C PRO A 799 -30.18 -15.42 15.51
N GLU A 800 -30.90 -15.22 16.60
CA GLU A 800 -32.17 -15.93 16.83
C GLU A 800 -33.21 -15.46 15.81
N ASP A 801 -34.04 -16.39 15.32
CA ASP A 801 -35.11 -16.12 14.36
C ASP A 801 -36.34 -15.53 15.09
N LEU A 802 -36.18 -14.32 15.61
CA LEU A 802 -37.16 -13.61 16.43
C LEU A 802 -37.39 -12.17 15.95
N ASP A 803 -38.64 -11.73 16.05
CA ASP A 803 -39.00 -10.32 15.89
C ASP A 803 -38.47 -9.49 17.07
N ASP A 804 -38.26 -8.19 16.85
CA ASP A 804 -37.66 -7.32 17.87
C ASP A 804 -38.49 -7.25 19.16
N ASP A 805 -39.82 -7.28 19.06
CA ASP A 805 -40.72 -7.30 20.23
C ASP A 805 -40.54 -8.54 21.13
N CYS A 806 -39.96 -9.61 20.57
CA CYS A 806 -39.64 -10.83 21.29
C CYS A 806 -38.28 -10.77 22.03
N ILE A 807 -37.50 -9.71 21.83
CA ILE A 807 -36.15 -9.56 22.41
C ILE A 807 -36.20 -8.52 23.53
N GLN A 808 -36.38 -8.99 24.77
CA GLN A 808 -36.38 -8.13 25.95
C GLN A 808 -35.00 -8.12 26.60
N LYS A 809 -34.64 -7.04 27.31
CA LYS A 809 -33.32 -6.90 27.96
C LYS A 809 -32.90 -8.15 28.77
N ASN A 810 -33.83 -8.75 29.51
CA ASN A 810 -33.53 -9.85 30.43
C ASN A 810 -33.91 -11.25 29.89
N ARG A 811 -34.59 -11.35 28.74
CA ARG A 811 -35.05 -12.65 28.21
C ARG A 811 -35.44 -12.57 26.73
N LEU A 812 -35.34 -13.72 26.06
CA LEU A 812 -35.92 -13.94 24.74
C LEU A 812 -37.29 -14.61 24.89
N LEU A 813 -38.26 -14.18 24.09
CA LEU A 813 -39.61 -14.74 24.03
C LEU A 813 -39.77 -15.54 22.73
N PHE A 814 -40.05 -16.83 22.85
CA PHE A 814 -40.25 -17.68 21.67
C PHE A 814 -41.76 -17.84 21.41
N PRO A 815 -42.30 -17.31 20.29
CA PRO A 815 -43.71 -17.42 19.97
C PRO A 815 -44.11 -18.88 19.71
N SER A 816 -45.36 -19.23 20.03
CA SER A 816 -45.88 -20.60 19.89
C SER A 816 -46.31 -20.99 18.46
N LEU A 817 -46.45 -20.00 17.57
CA LEU A 817 -46.75 -20.19 16.15
C LEU A 817 -45.44 -20.10 15.34
N GLU A 818 -45.21 -21.06 14.46
CA GLU A 818 -44.10 -21.06 13.48
C GLU A 818 -44.37 -20.04 12.36
N ALA A 819 -44.48 -18.77 12.72
CA ALA A 819 -44.47 -17.67 11.77
C ALA A 819 -43.00 -17.25 11.50
N PRO A 820 -42.63 -17.01 10.25
CA PRO A 820 -41.31 -16.49 9.89
C PRO A 820 -41.15 -15.08 10.47
N SER A 821 -40.07 -14.85 11.21
CA SER A 821 -39.78 -13.54 11.79
C SER A 821 -39.14 -12.60 10.76
N LEU A 822 -39.04 -11.32 11.11
CA LEU A 822 -38.24 -10.32 10.39
C LEU A 822 -36.80 -10.80 10.13
N MET A 823 -36.24 -11.61 11.04
CA MET A 823 -34.87 -12.10 10.95
C MET A 823 -34.70 -13.29 10.00
N SER A 824 -35.78 -14.01 9.66
CA SER A 824 -35.72 -15.22 8.82
C SER A 824 -35.00 -14.97 7.49
N PHE A 825 -35.27 -13.84 6.81
CA PHE A 825 -34.61 -13.51 5.55
C PHE A 825 -33.08 -13.39 5.71
N SER A 826 -32.62 -12.62 6.70
CA SER A 826 -31.19 -12.37 6.92
C SER A 826 -30.43 -13.62 7.35
N ILE A 827 -31.08 -14.51 8.14
CA ILE A 827 -30.52 -15.82 8.49
C ILE A 827 -30.34 -16.68 7.22
N GLN A 828 -31.34 -16.75 6.35
CA GLN A 828 -31.24 -17.55 5.12
C GLN A 828 -30.19 -16.99 4.16
N VAL A 829 -30.08 -15.66 4.04
CA VAL A 829 -29.01 -15.00 3.27
C VAL A 829 -27.63 -15.32 3.87
N SER A 830 -27.50 -15.30 5.19
CA SER A 830 -26.22 -15.61 5.87
C SER A 830 -25.77 -17.05 5.62
N LYS A 831 -26.72 -18.01 5.61
CA LYS A 831 -26.45 -19.41 5.25
C LYS A 831 -26.05 -19.54 3.78
N LEU A 832 -26.77 -18.88 2.89
CA LEU A 832 -26.44 -18.84 1.46
C LEU A 832 -25.05 -18.25 1.20
N TYR A 833 -24.64 -17.23 1.96
CA TYR A 833 -23.34 -16.59 1.78
C TYR A 833 -22.15 -17.42 2.25
N ARG A 834 -22.36 -18.44 3.10
CA ARG A 834 -21.33 -19.46 3.36
C ARG A 834 -21.09 -20.36 2.14
N LEU A 835 -22.16 -20.67 1.40
CA LEU A 835 -22.04 -21.36 0.10
C LEU A 835 -21.37 -20.44 -0.93
N LEU A 836 -21.70 -19.14 -0.92
CA LEU A 836 -21.04 -18.13 -1.76
C LEU A 836 -19.53 -18.08 -1.52
N GLU A 837 -19.08 -18.01 -0.26
CA GLU A 837 -17.66 -18.01 0.11
C GLU A 837 -16.93 -19.23 -0.49
N SER A 838 -17.56 -20.40 -0.41
CA SER A 838 -17.00 -21.65 -0.95
C SER A 838 -16.99 -21.64 -2.49
N ALA A 839 -18.07 -21.19 -3.12
CA ALA A 839 -18.22 -21.14 -4.58
C ALA A 839 -17.28 -20.10 -5.23
N ALA A 840 -17.04 -18.98 -4.55
CA ALA A 840 -16.17 -17.90 -5.04
C ALA A 840 -14.69 -18.32 -5.15
N CYS A 841 -14.27 -19.32 -4.36
CA CYS A 841 -12.90 -19.83 -4.32
C CYS A 841 -12.62 -21.00 -5.28
N LEU A 842 -13.59 -21.45 -6.09
CA LEU A 842 -13.45 -22.65 -6.92
C LEU A 842 -12.49 -22.46 -8.10
N VAL A 843 -11.34 -23.14 -8.06
CA VAL A 843 -10.32 -23.19 -9.12
C VAL A 843 -10.25 -24.59 -9.71
N GLU A 844 -10.64 -24.79 -10.96
CA GLU A 844 -10.63 -26.12 -11.63
C GLU A 844 -11.01 -27.26 -10.66
N PRO A 845 -12.14 -27.15 -9.92
CA PRO A 845 -12.38 -27.99 -8.77
C PRO A 845 -12.56 -29.45 -9.17
N PRO A 846 -12.17 -30.41 -8.30
CA PRO A 846 -12.60 -31.78 -8.45
C PRO A 846 -14.12 -31.85 -8.62
N LEU A 847 -14.60 -32.74 -9.50
CA LEU A 847 -16.04 -32.92 -9.73
C LEU A 847 -16.81 -33.24 -8.46
N GLU A 848 -16.18 -33.96 -7.53
CA GLU A 848 -16.74 -34.25 -6.21
C GLU A 848 -17.06 -32.96 -5.43
N THR A 849 -16.18 -31.96 -5.45
CA THR A 849 -16.41 -30.67 -4.78
C THR A 849 -17.59 -29.91 -5.41
N LEU A 850 -17.75 -29.98 -6.73
CA LEU A 850 -18.91 -29.38 -7.41
C LEU A 850 -20.22 -30.04 -6.99
N VAL A 851 -20.24 -31.37 -6.93
CA VAL A 851 -21.42 -32.14 -6.50
C VAL A 851 -21.75 -31.84 -5.04
N GLN A 852 -20.76 -31.85 -4.15
CA GLN A 852 -20.95 -31.53 -2.73
C GLN A 852 -21.53 -30.13 -2.52
N LEU A 853 -21.09 -29.14 -3.30
CA LEU A 853 -21.61 -27.77 -3.20
C LEU A 853 -23.03 -27.64 -3.76
N ASP A 854 -23.37 -28.31 -4.86
CA ASP A 854 -24.75 -28.32 -5.38
C ASP A 854 -25.69 -29.08 -4.43
N GLU A 855 -25.26 -30.20 -3.84
CA GLU A 855 -26.02 -30.90 -2.79
C GLU A 855 -26.23 -30.02 -1.55
N ALA A 856 -25.21 -29.29 -1.12
CA ALA A 856 -25.33 -28.34 -0.01
C ALA A 856 -26.28 -27.17 -0.35
N PHE A 857 -26.25 -26.69 -1.60
CA PHE A 857 -27.18 -25.67 -2.10
C PHE A 857 -28.63 -26.19 -2.10
N GLU A 858 -28.88 -27.39 -2.64
CA GLU A 858 -30.22 -28.00 -2.67
C GLU A 858 -30.73 -28.30 -1.25
N SER A 859 -29.85 -28.77 -0.36
CA SER A 859 -30.17 -28.96 1.06
C SER A 859 -30.61 -27.65 1.71
N TRP A 860 -29.85 -26.57 1.51
CA TRP A 860 -30.23 -25.24 1.98
C TRP A 860 -31.57 -24.79 1.37
N PHE A 861 -31.74 -24.90 0.06
CA PHE A 861 -32.95 -24.46 -0.64
C PHE A 861 -34.19 -25.24 -0.18
N SER A 862 -34.06 -26.53 0.16
CA SER A 862 -35.15 -27.35 0.66
C SER A 862 -35.72 -26.83 1.99
N VAL A 863 -34.85 -26.33 2.88
CA VAL A 863 -35.22 -25.81 4.21
C VAL A 863 -35.55 -24.32 4.23
N VAL A 864 -35.44 -23.61 3.09
CA VAL A 864 -35.91 -22.22 3.00
C VAL A 864 -37.44 -22.18 3.19
N PRO A 865 -37.97 -21.34 4.11
CA PRO A 865 -39.40 -21.19 4.34
C PRO A 865 -40.19 -20.87 3.07
N SER A 866 -41.43 -21.38 2.96
CA SER A 866 -42.28 -21.22 1.78
C SER A 866 -42.66 -19.76 1.50
N ASN A 867 -42.74 -18.93 2.54
CA ASN A 867 -42.99 -17.49 2.43
C ASN A 867 -41.77 -16.67 1.97
N LEU A 868 -40.59 -17.29 1.86
CA LEU A 868 -39.38 -16.70 1.27
C LEU A 868 -39.09 -17.25 -0.13
N LYS A 869 -39.93 -18.14 -0.63
CA LYS A 869 -39.88 -18.71 -1.98
C LYS A 869 -40.89 -18.01 -2.88
N LEU A 870 -40.51 -17.73 -4.12
CA LEU A 870 -41.45 -17.23 -5.12
C LEU A 870 -42.47 -18.31 -5.47
N GLN A 871 -43.76 -18.00 -5.33
CA GLN A 871 -44.86 -18.89 -5.75
C GLN A 871 -45.15 -18.70 -7.25
N GLY A 872 -45.56 -19.79 -7.91
CA GLY A 872 -45.57 -19.93 -9.38
C GLY A 872 -46.59 -19.08 -10.16
N ASP A 873 -47.44 -18.30 -9.50
CA ASP A 873 -48.42 -17.45 -10.18
C ASP A 873 -48.54 -16.07 -9.50
N THR A 874 -48.54 -15.03 -10.34
CA THR A 874 -48.99 -13.65 -10.08
C THR A 874 -48.12 -12.71 -9.22
N THR A 875 -47.66 -11.63 -9.88
CA THR A 875 -47.19 -10.34 -9.34
C THR A 875 -46.23 -10.40 -8.15
N VAL A 876 -44.96 -10.05 -8.38
CA VAL A 876 -43.95 -9.90 -7.32
C VAL A 876 -44.30 -8.71 -6.41
N GLN A 877 -45.25 -8.91 -5.49
CA GLN A 877 -45.58 -7.97 -4.43
C GLN A 877 -44.49 -7.96 -3.35
N ASP A 878 -43.75 -9.07 -3.18
CA ASP A 878 -42.73 -9.19 -2.15
C ASP A 878 -41.30 -9.10 -2.70
N ASP A 879 -40.65 -7.96 -2.44
CA ASP A 879 -39.26 -7.66 -2.82
C ASP A 879 -38.25 -8.66 -2.24
N LYS A 880 -38.45 -9.15 -1.01
CA LYS A 880 -37.44 -9.99 -0.34
C LYS A 880 -37.35 -11.39 -0.95
N CYS A 881 -38.48 -11.95 -1.36
CA CYS A 881 -38.53 -13.23 -2.07
C CYS A 881 -37.76 -13.16 -3.40
N LEU A 882 -37.96 -12.08 -4.16
CA LEU A 882 -37.23 -11.88 -5.42
C LEU A 882 -35.72 -11.70 -5.17
N ILE A 883 -35.34 -10.88 -4.18
CA ILE A 883 -33.93 -10.65 -3.85
C ILE A 883 -33.26 -11.96 -3.43
N LEU A 884 -33.93 -12.79 -2.61
CA LEU A 884 -33.39 -14.09 -2.21
C LEU A 884 -33.22 -15.03 -3.40
N ALA A 885 -34.22 -15.10 -4.28
CA ALA A 885 -34.16 -15.93 -5.48
C ALA A 885 -33.02 -15.51 -6.43
N LEU A 886 -32.85 -14.21 -6.68
CA LEU A 886 -31.75 -13.68 -7.50
C LEU A 886 -30.38 -14.00 -6.88
N ARG A 887 -30.23 -13.85 -5.56
CA ARG A 887 -28.99 -14.22 -4.84
C ARG A 887 -28.72 -15.73 -4.91
N ALA A 888 -29.75 -16.56 -4.73
CA ALA A 888 -29.65 -18.00 -4.81
C ALA A 888 -29.19 -18.45 -6.21
N ASN A 889 -29.82 -17.92 -7.26
CA ASN A 889 -29.43 -18.18 -8.64
C ASN A 889 -27.98 -17.78 -8.91
N MET A 890 -27.53 -16.64 -8.39
CA MET A 890 -26.13 -16.22 -8.55
C MET A 890 -25.15 -17.19 -7.89
N VAL A 891 -25.41 -17.63 -6.65
CA VAL A 891 -24.54 -18.63 -6.00
C VAL A 891 -24.50 -19.93 -6.80
N ARG A 892 -25.65 -20.39 -7.30
CA ARG A 892 -25.74 -21.60 -8.11
C ARG A 892 -25.02 -21.46 -9.47
N ILE A 893 -25.10 -20.29 -10.11
CA ILE A 893 -24.30 -19.97 -11.31
C ILE A 893 -22.80 -20.05 -10.98
N LEU A 894 -22.36 -19.49 -9.85
CA LEU A 894 -20.94 -19.52 -9.44
C LEU A 894 -20.42 -20.95 -9.21
N ILE A 895 -21.25 -21.83 -8.63
CA ILE A 895 -20.93 -23.26 -8.47
C ILE A 895 -20.73 -23.91 -9.84
N HIS A 896 -21.67 -23.75 -10.77
CA HIS A 896 -21.68 -24.53 -12.01
C HIS A 896 -20.97 -23.90 -13.21
N ARG A 897 -20.69 -22.59 -13.22
CA ARG A 897 -20.04 -21.90 -14.38
C ARG A 897 -18.67 -22.47 -14.74
N GLN A 898 -18.03 -23.21 -13.84
CA GLN A 898 -16.75 -23.85 -14.13
C GLN A 898 -16.82 -24.87 -15.28
N SER A 899 -17.98 -25.49 -15.51
CA SER A 899 -18.17 -26.35 -16.69
C SER A 899 -18.19 -25.58 -18.02
N LEU A 900 -18.50 -24.28 -18.01
CA LEU A 900 -18.40 -23.41 -19.19
C LEU A 900 -16.97 -22.88 -19.34
N ALA A 901 -16.34 -22.45 -18.23
CA ALA A 901 -14.98 -21.95 -18.21
C ALA A 901 -13.97 -22.98 -18.74
N SER A 902 -14.13 -24.27 -18.39
CA SER A 902 -13.29 -25.35 -18.89
C SER A 902 -13.37 -25.49 -20.42
N THR A 903 -14.56 -25.38 -21.00
CA THR A 903 -14.75 -25.51 -22.46
C THR A 903 -14.21 -24.30 -23.20
N LEU A 904 -14.43 -23.08 -22.69
CA LEU A 904 -13.88 -21.85 -23.25
C LEU A 904 -12.34 -21.85 -23.25
N SER A 905 -11.73 -22.33 -22.16
CA SER A 905 -10.28 -22.51 -22.06
C SER A 905 -9.72 -23.50 -23.10
N ILE A 906 -10.46 -24.58 -23.40
CA ILE A 906 -10.08 -25.53 -24.47
C ILE A 906 -10.17 -24.87 -25.85
N LEU A 907 -11.26 -24.14 -26.13
CA LEU A 907 -11.46 -23.44 -27.40
C LEU A 907 -10.37 -22.37 -27.68
N SER A 908 -9.75 -21.83 -26.63
CA SER A 908 -8.66 -20.84 -26.73
C SER A 908 -7.25 -21.41 -27.02
N LYS A 909 -7.02 -22.73 -26.96
CA LYS A 909 -5.67 -23.34 -27.09
C LYS A 909 -5.53 -24.17 -28.38
N THR A 910 -4.47 -23.93 -29.14
CA THR A 910 -4.29 -24.48 -30.51
C THR A 910 -3.77 -25.91 -30.63
N ASP A 911 -3.16 -26.50 -29.60
CA ASP A 911 -2.14 -27.54 -29.90
C ASP A 911 -2.12 -28.76 -28.96
N GLN A 912 -3.29 -29.28 -28.57
CA GLN A 912 -3.35 -30.61 -27.96
C GLN A 912 -4.40 -31.50 -28.61
N THR A 913 -3.94 -32.66 -29.06
CA THR A 913 -4.76 -33.81 -29.45
C THR A 913 -5.78 -34.08 -28.35
N TRP A 914 -7.04 -33.76 -28.63
CA TRP A 914 -8.17 -34.08 -27.76
C TRP A 914 -8.20 -35.60 -27.54
N LYS A 915 -7.78 -36.05 -26.36
CA LYS A 915 -8.12 -37.39 -25.88
C LYS A 915 -9.49 -37.29 -25.23
N PRO A 916 -10.50 -38.05 -25.69
CA PRO A 916 -11.82 -38.02 -25.08
C PRO A 916 -11.68 -38.39 -23.59
N PRO A 917 -12.09 -37.52 -22.65
CA PRO A 917 -12.13 -37.87 -21.24
C PRO A 917 -13.08 -39.05 -21.01
N GLU A 918 -12.87 -39.81 -19.94
CA GLU A 918 -13.76 -40.89 -19.49
C GLU A 918 -15.25 -40.48 -19.59
N THR A 919 -16.09 -41.36 -20.13
CA THR A 919 -17.50 -41.10 -20.47
C THR A 919 -18.32 -40.49 -19.32
N LEU A 920 -18.01 -40.85 -18.07
CA LEU A 920 -18.69 -40.33 -16.88
C LEU A 920 -18.36 -38.86 -16.58
N LYS A 921 -17.09 -38.45 -16.74
CA LYS A 921 -16.64 -37.08 -16.48
C LYS A 921 -17.31 -36.07 -17.43
N ASN A 922 -17.44 -36.45 -18.70
CA ASN A 922 -18.12 -35.61 -19.70
C ASN A 922 -19.63 -35.48 -19.39
N SER A 923 -20.29 -36.58 -19.00
CA SER A 923 -21.72 -36.56 -18.65
C SER A 923 -22.01 -35.65 -17.44
N MET A 924 -21.14 -35.67 -16.42
CA MET A 924 -21.28 -34.79 -15.25
C MET A 924 -21.05 -33.31 -15.58
N LEU A 925 -20.05 -32.99 -16.39
CA LEU A 925 -19.79 -31.62 -16.84
C LEU A 925 -20.93 -31.08 -17.72
N GLN A 926 -21.51 -31.93 -18.57
CA GLN A 926 -22.71 -31.58 -19.36
C GLN A 926 -23.91 -31.30 -18.45
N ASN A 927 -24.13 -32.11 -17.41
CA ASN A 927 -25.20 -31.86 -16.45
C ASN A 927 -24.98 -30.53 -15.69
N SER A 928 -23.75 -30.26 -15.23
CA SER A 928 -23.38 -28.98 -14.58
C SER A 928 -23.63 -27.79 -15.52
N ARG A 929 -23.25 -27.90 -16.80
CA ARG A 929 -23.52 -26.87 -17.81
C ARG A 929 -25.01 -26.59 -17.95
N ARG A 930 -25.82 -27.65 -18.04
CA ARG A 930 -27.28 -27.54 -18.14
C ARG A 930 -27.89 -26.84 -16.93
N ILE A 931 -27.43 -27.15 -15.71
CA ILE A 931 -27.88 -26.47 -14.49
C ILE A 931 -27.51 -24.99 -14.54
N CYS A 932 -26.27 -24.66 -14.91
CA CYS A 932 -25.79 -23.28 -15.00
C CYS A 932 -26.61 -22.43 -15.98
N VAL A 933 -26.81 -22.93 -17.21
CA VAL A 933 -27.56 -22.23 -18.27
C VAL A 933 -29.02 -22.06 -17.86
N ARG A 934 -29.67 -23.12 -17.36
CA ARG A 934 -31.06 -23.03 -16.89
C ARG A 934 -31.22 -22.01 -15.77
N THR A 935 -30.27 -21.97 -14.83
CA THR A 935 -30.28 -20.97 -13.74
C THR A 935 -30.13 -19.54 -14.27
N ALA A 936 -29.33 -19.33 -15.32
CA ALA A 936 -29.22 -18.04 -15.98
C ALA A 936 -30.52 -17.64 -16.71
N GLU A 937 -31.18 -18.59 -17.41
CA GLU A 937 -32.49 -18.37 -18.02
C GLU A 937 -33.55 -18.01 -16.96
N ASP A 938 -33.60 -18.76 -15.86
CA ASP A 938 -34.51 -18.48 -14.74
C ASP A 938 -34.23 -17.09 -14.15
N THR A 939 -32.96 -16.66 -14.08
CA THR A 939 -32.58 -15.31 -13.64
C THR A 939 -33.11 -14.22 -14.58
N ILE A 940 -33.03 -14.43 -15.90
CA ILE A 940 -33.59 -13.52 -16.91
C ILE A 940 -35.12 -13.43 -16.75
N ASP A 941 -35.79 -14.56 -16.54
CA ASP A 941 -37.23 -14.61 -16.32
C ASP A 941 -37.63 -13.86 -15.04
N LEU A 942 -36.90 -14.07 -13.93
CA LEU A 942 -37.12 -13.38 -12.66
C LEU A 942 -36.96 -11.87 -12.76
N VAL A 943 -35.91 -11.38 -13.44
CA VAL A 943 -35.74 -9.94 -13.70
C VAL A 943 -36.89 -9.42 -14.57
N GLY A 944 -37.32 -10.21 -15.55
CA GLY A 944 -38.47 -9.92 -16.42
C GLY A 944 -39.78 -9.67 -15.65
N LEU A 945 -40.02 -10.37 -14.54
CA LEU A 945 -41.25 -10.21 -13.73
C LEU A 945 -41.41 -8.79 -13.15
N ARG A 946 -40.30 -8.07 -12.93
CA ARG A 946 -40.29 -6.70 -12.39
C ARG A 946 -39.80 -5.65 -13.35
N TYR A 947 -39.54 -6.06 -14.58
CA TYR A 947 -38.95 -5.20 -15.58
C TYR A 947 -39.79 -3.93 -15.82
N ASP A 948 -41.10 -4.08 -16.01
CA ASP A 948 -41.98 -2.93 -16.28
C ASP A 948 -42.05 -1.90 -15.14
N GLN A 949 -41.90 -2.34 -13.90
CA GLN A 949 -41.89 -1.49 -12.71
C GLN A 949 -40.52 -0.82 -12.45
N THR A 950 -39.43 -1.43 -12.94
CA THR A 950 -38.06 -1.03 -12.61
C THR A 950 -37.29 -0.41 -13.77
N LYS A 951 -37.79 -0.52 -15.01
CA LYS A 951 -37.13 0.00 -16.24
C LYS A 951 -36.88 1.51 -16.26
N HIS A 952 -37.63 2.28 -15.46
CA HIS A 952 -37.49 3.73 -15.33
C HIS A 952 -36.92 4.17 -13.97
N ALA A 953 -36.60 3.23 -13.08
CA ALA A 953 -36.12 3.55 -11.73
C ALA A 953 -34.64 3.92 -11.74
N VAL A 954 -34.31 5.07 -11.11
CA VAL A 954 -32.95 5.61 -10.98
C VAL A 954 -32.24 5.12 -9.69
N GLY A 955 -32.98 4.46 -8.78
CA GLY A 955 -32.49 3.90 -7.50
C GLY A 955 -31.88 2.48 -7.61
N PRO A 956 -32.08 1.56 -6.64
CA PRO A 956 -31.39 0.25 -6.59
C PRO A 956 -31.72 -0.76 -7.72
N SER A 957 -32.21 -0.29 -8.86
CA SER A 957 -32.29 -1.03 -10.13
C SER A 957 -30.93 -1.52 -10.65
N TRP A 958 -29.81 -1.02 -10.09
CA TRP A 958 -28.47 -1.58 -10.29
C TRP A 958 -28.43 -3.09 -10.01
N PHE A 959 -29.21 -3.56 -9.01
CA PHE A 959 -29.27 -4.97 -8.64
C PHE A 959 -29.80 -5.79 -9.82
N ASN A 960 -30.92 -5.38 -10.42
CA ASN A 960 -31.50 -6.05 -11.60
C ASN A 960 -30.52 -6.05 -12.78
N LEU A 961 -29.82 -4.93 -13.01
CA LEU A 961 -28.83 -4.84 -14.07
C LEU A 961 -27.65 -5.80 -13.83
N TYR A 962 -27.17 -5.93 -12.59
CA TYR A 962 -26.05 -6.83 -12.24
C TYR A 962 -26.39 -8.31 -12.45
N TYR A 963 -27.53 -8.79 -11.94
CA TYR A 963 -27.94 -10.19 -12.13
C TYR A 963 -28.25 -10.48 -13.60
N LEU A 964 -28.93 -9.55 -14.29
CA LEU A 964 -29.25 -9.68 -15.71
C LEU A 964 -27.98 -9.75 -16.56
N PHE A 965 -27.01 -8.87 -16.30
CA PHE A 965 -25.74 -8.85 -17.02
C PHE A 965 -24.96 -10.16 -16.84
N ASN A 966 -24.84 -10.67 -15.61
CA ASN A 966 -24.15 -11.94 -15.36
C ASN A 966 -24.88 -13.13 -16.01
N ALA A 967 -26.22 -13.14 -15.98
CA ALA A 967 -27.00 -14.17 -16.66
C ALA A 967 -26.78 -14.16 -18.19
N ILE A 968 -26.73 -12.97 -18.80
CA ILE A 968 -26.41 -12.83 -20.23
C ILE A 968 -25.02 -13.41 -20.54
N LEU A 969 -24.00 -13.12 -19.73
CA LEU A 969 -22.66 -13.67 -19.95
C LEU A 969 -22.64 -15.20 -19.95
N ILE A 970 -23.43 -15.85 -19.08
CA ILE A 970 -23.56 -17.31 -19.06
C ILE A 970 -24.23 -17.84 -20.34
N VAL A 971 -25.31 -17.18 -20.79
CA VAL A 971 -26.00 -17.56 -22.03
C VAL A 971 -25.11 -17.35 -23.26
N VAL A 972 -24.38 -16.24 -23.33
CA VAL A 972 -23.38 -15.97 -24.39
C VAL A 972 -22.29 -17.04 -24.39
N SER A 973 -21.74 -17.36 -23.22
CA SER A 973 -20.73 -18.43 -23.08
C SER A 973 -21.21 -19.78 -23.58
N HIS A 974 -22.50 -20.06 -23.43
CA HIS A 974 -23.12 -21.29 -23.91
C HIS A 974 -23.20 -21.34 -25.45
N VAL A 975 -23.62 -20.25 -26.10
CA VAL A 975 -23.83 -20.20 -27.56
C VAL A 975 -22.55 -19.99 -28.35
N VAL A 976 -21.47 -19.50 -27.73
CA VAL A 976 -20.13 -19.42 -28.35
C VAL A 976 -19.58 -20.81 -28.67
N ASP A 977 -19.94 -21.81 -27.88
CA ASP A 977 -19.55 -23.20 -28.10
C ASP A 977 -20.19 -23.75 -29.40
N PRO A 978 -19.39 -24.28 -30.35
CA PRO A 978 -19.89 -24.81 -31.61
C PRO A 978 -20.98 -25.88 -31.46
N GLU A 979 -20.96 -26.69 -30.39
CA GLU A 979 -21.95 -27.75 -30.15
C GLU A 979 -23.34 -27.17 -29.81
N TYR A 980 -23.39 -26.02 -29.15
CA TYR A 980 -24.62 -25.42 -28.60
C TYR A 980 -25.03 -24.11 -29.27
N ARG A 981 -24.29 -23.68 -30.29
CA ARG A 981 -24.49 -22.44 -31.05
C ARG A 981 -25.89 -22.26 -31.62
N ASN A 982 -26.63 -23.34 -31.83
CA ASN A 982 -28.00 -23.34 -32.38
C ASN A 982 -29.10 -23.59 -31.33
N ASP A 983 -28.81 -23.47 -30.04
CA ASP A 983 -29.84 -23.59 -28.99
C ASP A 983 -30.85 -22.44 -29.09
N LYS A 984 -32.04 -22.75 -29.63
CA LYS A 984 -33.12 -21.78 -29.86
C LYS A 984 -33.64 -21.15 -28.58
N LYS A 985 -33.65 -21.87 -27.46
CA LYS A 985 -34.17 -21.35 -26.19
C LYS A 985 -33.20 -20.32 -25.61
N ALA A 986 -31.91 -20.67 -25.58
CA ALA A 986 -30.85 -19.79 -25.13
C ALA A 986 -30.80 -18.49 -25.96
N LEU A 987 -30.89 -18.59 -27.29
CA LEU A 987 -30.93 -17.43 -28.19
C LEU A 987 -32.17 -16.54 -27.96
N SER A 988 -33.34 -17.14 -27.77
CA SER A 988 -34.56 -16.38 -27.45
C SER A 988 -34.47 -15.64 -26.12
N GLN A 989 -33.85 -16.25 -25.10
CA GLN A 989 -33.66 -15.60 -23.80
C GLN A 989 -32.61 -14.48 -23.88
N LEU A 990 -31.55 -14.69 -24.67
CA LEU A 990 -30.55 -13.67 -24.96
C LEU A 990 -31.18 -12.44 -25.62
N ASP A 991 -32.02 -12.63 -26.64
CA ASP A 991 -32.72 -11.54 -27.32
C ASP A 991 -33.63 -10.76 -26.35
N ARG A 992 -34.40 -11.47 -25.53
CA ARG A 992 -35.26 -10.86 -24.51
C ARG A 992 -34.43 -10.05 -23.50
N ALA A 993 -33.33 -10.60 -23.01
CA ALA A 993 -32.44 -9.94 -22.06
C ALA A 993 -31.77 -8.69 -22.66
N MET A 994 -31.33 -8.77 -23.91
CA MET A 994 -30.77 -7.63 -24.65
C MET A 994 -31.80 -6.50 -24.85
N GLN A 995 -33.06 -6.84 -25.15
CA GLN A 995 -34.13 -5.85 -25.22
C GLN A 995 -34.38 -5.18 -23.87
N MET A 996 -34.32 -5.94 -22.76
CA MET A 996 -34.48 -5.38 -21.42
C MET A 996 -33.39 -4.35 -21.09
N ILE A 997 -32.11 -4.70 -21.30
CA ILE A 997 -31.00 -3.75 -21.07
C ILE A 997 -31.09 -2.56 -22.03
N ARG A 998 -31.51 -2.77 -23.28
CA ARG A 998 -31.70 -1.68 -24.26
C ARG A 998 -32.68 -0.64 -23.76
N GLN A 999 -33.85 -1.01 -23.24
CA GLN A 999 -34.78 0.04 -22.81
C GLN A 999 -34.34 0.65 -21.47
N MET A 1000 -33.69 -0.12 -20.57
CA MET A 1000 -33.07 0.44 -19.36
C MET A 1000 -31.98 1.48 -19.71
N SER A 1001 -31.27 1.32 -20.83
CA SER A 1001 -30.22 2.25 -21.27
C SER A 1001 -30.72 3.67 -21.52
N THR A 1002 -32.02 3.85 -21.79
CA THR A 1002 -32.60 5.18 -22.06
C THR A 1002 -32.54 6.12 -20.87
N ASN A 1003 -32.56 5.58 -19.64
CA ASN A 1003 -32.60 6.35 -18.40
C ASN A 1003 -31.42 6.04 -17.47
N HIS A 1004 -30.55 5.09 -17.83
CA HIS A 1004 -29.48 4.61 -16.96
C HIS A 1004 -28.16 4.44 -17.73
N GLN A 1005 -27.19 5.32 -17.47
CA GLN A 1005 -25.88 5.34 -18.15
C GLN A 1005 -25.13 4.00 -18.02
N CYS A 1006 -25.23 3.35 -16.86
CA CYS A 1006 -24.66 2.01 -16.66
C CYS A 1006 -25.28 0.94 -17.57
N ALA A 1007 -26.62 0.94 -17.71
CA ALA A 1007 -27.30 0.02 -18.62
C ALA A 1007 -26.96 0.33 -20.08
N GLN A 1008 -26.71 1.59 -20.43
CA GLN A 1008 -26.25 2.00 -21.76
C GLN A 1008 -24.87 1.45 -22.09
N ARG A 1009 -23.93 1.50 -21.15
CA ARG A 1009 -22.62 0.88 -21.36
C ARG A 1009 -22.73 -0.63 -21.43
N ALA A 1010 -23.52 -1.25 -20.54
CA ALA A 1010 -23.73 -2.69 -20.52
C ALA A 1010 -24.31 -3.17 -21.85
N TYR A 1011 -25.27 -2.43 -22.38
CA TYR A 1011 -25.85 -2.66 -23.70
C TYR A 1011 -24.80 -2.56 -24.82
N ASN A 1012 -24.02 -1.46 -24.85
CA ASN A 1012 -23.00 -1.25 -25.88
C ASN A 1012 -21.96 -2.36 -25.89
N PHE A 1013 -21.47 -2.76 -24.71
CA PHE A 1013 -20.51 -3.86 -24.57
C PHE A 1013 -21.11 -5.19 -25.05
N LEU A 1014 -22.32 -5.53 -24.61
CA LEU A 1014 -22.97 -6.77 -25.03
C LEU A 1014 -23.27 -6.77 -26.53
N GLN A 1015 -23.64 -5.64 -27.12
CA GLN A 1015 -23.80 -5.50 -28.58
C GLN A 1015 -22.49 -5.72 -29.32
N GLN A 1016 -21.39 -5.13 -28.84
CA GLN A 1016 -20.07 -5.34 -29.45
C GLN A 1016 -19.66 -6.81 -29.34
N LEU A 1017 -19.83 -7.43 -28.16
CA LEU A 1017 -19.57 -8.85 -27.93
C LEU A 1017 -20.37 -9.74 -28.92
N LEU A 1018 -21.66 -9.48 -29.09
CA LEU A 1018 -22.49 -10.22 -30.05
C LEU A 1018 -22.06 -9.97 -31.51
N SER A 1019 -21.61 -8.76 -31.85
CA SER A 1019 -21.11 -8.46 -33.19
C SER A 1019 -19.81 -9.23 -33.53
N PHE A 1020 -18.96 -9.52 -32.54
CA PHE A 1020 -17.79 -10.39 -32.71
C PHE A 1020 -18.20 -11.85 -32.97
N MET A 1021 -19.27 -12.31 -32.33
CA MET A 1021 -19.86 -13.62 -32.60
C MET A 1021 -20.34 -13.69 -34.06
N ASP A 1022 -21.06 -12.68 -34.56
CA ASP A 1022 -21.50 -12.63 -35.95
C ASP A 1022 -20.36 -12.58 -36.98
N ARG A 1023 -19.24 -11.89 -36.66
CA ARG A 1023 -18.04 -11.84 -37.52
C ARG A 1023 -17.30 -13.17 -37.57
N SER A 1024 -17.18 -13.89 -36.44
CA SER A 1024 -16.54 -15.21 -36.39
C SER A 1024 -17.36 -16.27 -37.15
N LEU A 1025 -18.70 -16.15 -37.17
CA LEU A 1025 -19.58 -16.95 -38.04
C LEU A 1025 -19.29 -16.73 -39.54
N LEU A 1026 -18.99 -15.50 -39.96
CA LEU A 1026 -18.68 -15.17 -41.36
C LEU A 1026 -17.29 -15.69 -41.81
N VAL A 1027 -16.31 -15.76 -40.90
CA VAL A 1027 -14.96 -16.26 -41.19
C VAL A 1027 -14.91 -17.79 -41.28
N GLU A 1028 -15.62 -18.51 -40.40
CA GLU A 1028 -15.76 -19.97 -40.49
C GLU A 1028 -16.55 -20.41 -41.73
N GLY A 1029 -17.59 -19.64 -42.12
CA GLY A 1029 -18.30 -19.85 -43.38
C GLY A 1029 -17.40 -19.74 -44.61
N ARG A 1030 -16.41 -18.84 -44.61
CA ARG A 1030 -15.42 -18.73 -45.70
C ARG A 1030 -14.40 -19.87 -45.70
N ARG A 1031 -13.98 -20.36 -44.52
CA ARG A 1031 -13.08 -21.53 -44.41
C ARG A 1031 -13.75 -22.81 -44.90
N ALA A 1032 -15.03 -23.02 -44.55
CA ALA A 1032 -15.81 -24.18 -45.02
C ALA A 1032 -16.01 -24.19 -46.55
N VAL A 1033 -16.15 -23.01 -47.17
CA VAL A 1033 -16.29 -22.86 -48.64
C VAL A 1033 -14.95 -23.06 -49.37
N SER A 1034 -13.80 -22.77 -48.74
CA SER A 1034 -12.49 -23.00 -49.35
C SER A 1034 -12.00 -24.46 -49.35
N SER A 1035 -12.65 -25.35 -48.58
CA SER A 1035 -12.27 -26.77 -48.48
C SER A 1035 -13.05 -27.72 -49.41
N SER A 1036 -14.01 -27.23 -50.21
CA SER A 1036 -14.79 -28.08 -51.13
C SER A 1036 -14.48 -27.80 -52.60
N ARG A 1037 -13.85 -28.78 -53.29
CA ARG A 1037 -13.83 -28.86 -54.76
C ARG A 1037 -15.26 -28.98 -55.30
N PRO A 1038 -15.56 -28.44 -56.49
CA PRO A 1038 -16.94 -28.24 -56.96
C PRO A 1038 -17.55 -29.56 -57.43
N GLN A 1039 -18.77 -29.85 -56.97
CA GLN A 1039 -19.70 -30.72 -57.69
C GLN A 1039 -20.96 -29.93 -58.05
N THR A 1040 -21.33 -30.08 -59.31
CA THR A 1040 -22.45 -29.48 -60.04
C THR A 1040 -23.81 -29.76 -59.40
N GLY A 1041 -24.68 -28.74 -59.30
CA GLY A 1041 -26.11 -28.93 -58.97
C GLY A 1041 -26.84 -27.63 -58.60
N THR A 1042 -27.85 -27.29 -59.39
CA THR A 1042 -28.73 -26.10 -59.42
C THR A 1042 -29.68 -25.87 -58.21
N ILE A 1043 -29.70 -24.63 -57.67
CA ILE A 1043 -30.85 -23.70 -57.34
C ILE A 1043 -31.84 -24.06 -56.18
N PRO A 1044 -32.43 -23.12 -55.37
CA PRO A 1044 -31.97 -21.83 -54.81
C PRO A 1044 -32.26 -21.66 -53.28
N SER A 1045 -31.65 -20.64 -52.64
CA SER A 1045 -32.03 -20.14 -51.30
C SER A 1045 -32.45 -18.66 -51.39
N PRO A 1046 -33.45 -18.17 -50.62
CA PRO A 1046 -33.90 -16.78 -50.70
C PRO A 1046 -33.04 -15.84 -49.84
N VAL A 1047 -32.39 -14.93 -50.56
CA VAL A 1047 -32.11 -13.51 -50.30
C VAL A 1047 -32.55 -12.91 -48.94
N LEU A 1048 -31.58 -12.33 -48.24
CA LEU A 1048 -31.74 -11.10 -47.45
C LEU A 1048 -30.69 -10.10 -47.93
N GLU A 1049 -31.14 -9.15 -48.76
CA GLU A 1049 -30.45 -7.89 -49.10
C GLU A 1049 -30.14 -7.13 -47.80
N GLY A 1050 -29.03 -6.43 -47.57
CA GLY A 1050 -28.11 -5.76 -48.47
C GLY A 1050 -27.94 -4.31 -47.97
N ALA A 1051 -26.85 -4.02 -47.25
CA ALA A 1051 -26.36 -2.66 -47.07
C ALA A 1051 -24.83 -2.69 -47.15
N ALA A 1052 -24.31 -2.12 -48.23
CA ALA A 1052 -22.92 -2.13 -48.63
C ALA A 1052 -22.04 -1.28 -47.69
N PHE A 1053 -20.85 -1.79 -47.37
CA PHE A 1053 -19.74 -0.98 -46.88
C PHE A 1053 -18.50 -1.22 -47.75
N GLU A 1054 -17.90 -0.12 -48.17
CA GLU A 1054 -16.81 0.00 -49.12
C GLU A 1054 -15.55 -0.74 -48.68
N GLN A 1055 -14.87 -1.35 -49.65
CA GLN A 1055 -13.57 -1.99 -49.49
C GLN A 1055 -12.47 -0.93 -49.36
N GLY A 1056 -11.82 -0.87 -48.20
CA GLY A 1056 -10.59 -0.10 -48.02
C GLY A 1056 -9.93 -0.34 -46.66
N GLY A 1057 -8.83 -1.12 -46.65
CA GLY A 1057 -7.82 -1.19 -45.57
C GLY A 1057 -8.24 -1.87 -44.26
N TYR A 1058 -8.03 -3.20 -44.14
CA TYR A 1058 -8.53 -3.98 -42.98
C TYR A 1058 -7.46 -4.65 -42.09
N ASP A 1059 -6.17 -4.33 -42.21
CA ASP A 1059 -5.14 -5.02 -41.40
C ASP A 1059 -4.62 -4.24 -40.17
N ASP A 1060 -4.87 -2.93 -40.04
CA ASP A 1060 -4.36 -2.13 -38.90
C ASP A 1060 -5.45 -1.58 -37.95
N LEU A 1061 -6.74 -1.75 -38.26
CA LEU A 1061 -7.87 -1.28 -37.43
C LEU A 1061 -8.44 -2.35 -36.46
N ALA A 1062 -8.04 -3.61 -36.61
CA ALA A 1062 -8.59 -4.73 -35.84
C ALA A 1062 -8.21 -4.69 -34.35
N ASN A 1063 -7.02 -4.18 -34.00
CA ASN A 1063 -6.57 -4.12 -32.60
C ASN A 1063 -7.21 -2.95 -31.82
N ALA A 1064 -7.50 -1.81 -32.45
CA ALA A 1064 -8.00 -0.62 -31.77
C ALA A 1064 -9.43 -0.78 -31.23
N ASP A 1065 -10.31 -1.47 -31.97
CA ASP A 1065 -11.69 -1.77 -31.53
C ASP A 1065 -11.73 -2.78 -30.35
N LEU A 1066 -10.73 -3.66 -30.25
CA LEU A 1066 -10.59 -4.67 -29.19
C LEU A 1066 -10.08 -4.08 -27.86
N PHE A 1067 -9.13 -3.13 -27.91
CA PHE A 1067 -8.72 -2.36 -26.73
C PHE A 1067 -9.88 -1.52 -26.20
N ALA A 1068 -10.68 -0.91 -27.08
CA ALA A 1068 -11.87 -0.15 -26.68
C ALA A 1068 -12.95 -1.05 -26.04
N LEU A 1069 -13.17 -2.27 -26.55
CA LEU A 1069 -14.06 -3.27 -25.94
C LEU A 1069 -13.59 -3.65 -24.53
N TRP A 1070 -12.28 -3.81 -24.34
CA TRP A 1070 -11.65 -4.23 -23.10
C TRP A 1070 -11.69 -3.16 -22.00
N ASP A 1071 -11.38 -1.90 -22.33
CA ASP A 1071 -11.57 -0.76 -21.43
C ASP A 1071 -13.02 -0.68 -20.97
N THR A 1072 -13.97 -0.92 -21.89
CA THR A 1072 -15.41 -0.96 -21.60
C THR A 1072 -15.79 -2.15 -20.69
N THR A 1073 -15.09 -3.29 -20.80
CA THR A 1073 -15.34 -4.52 -20.02
C THR A 1073 -14.92 -4.34 -18.55
N GLN A 1074 -13.71 -3.81 -18.34
CA GLN A 1074 -13.18 -3.46 -17.03
C GLN A 1074 -14.02 -2.33 -16.40
N ASP A 1075 -14.45 -1.34 -17.19
CA ASP A 1075 -15.42 -0.33 -16.76
C ASP A 1075 -16.77 -0.93 -16.41
N LEU A 1076 -17.26 -1.98 -17.07
CA LEU A 1076 -18.59 -2.51 -16.76
C LEU A 1076 -18.59 -3.39 -15.53
N THR A 1077 -17.67 -4.33 -15.41
CA THR A 1077 -17.72 -5.28 -14.29
C THR A 1077 -17.10 -4.72 -13.01
N THR A 1078 -16.15 -3.77 -13.11
CA THR A 1078 -15.62 -3.01 -11.97
C THR A 1078 -16.41 -1.72 -11.72
N ASN A 1079 -16.95 -1.06 -12.77
CA ASN A 1079 -17.71 0.19 -12.68
C ASN A 1079 -19.22 0.12 -12.96
N LEU A 1080 -19.85 -1.07 -13.00
CA LEU A 1080 -21.31 -1.18 -12.90
C LEU A 1080 -21.82 -0.56 -11.58
N GLY A 1081 -20.98 -0.60 -10.55
CA GLY A 1081 -21.14 0.13 -9.30
C GLY A 1081 -20.57 1.54 -9.32
N SER A 1082 -19.46 1.84 -10.00
CA SER A 1082 -18.72 3.13 -9.84
C SER A 1082 -19.08 4.29 -10.74
N GLN A 1083 -19.86 4.14 -11.82
CA GLN A 1083 -19.90 5.18 -12.85
C GLN A 1083 -21.30 5.71 -13.21
N LEU A 1084 -21.99 6.25 -12.21
CA LEU A 1084 -23.10 7.20 -12.34
C LEU A 1084 -22.67 8.68 -12.21
N GLU A 1085 -21.38 9.03 -12.21
CA GLU A 1085 -20.94 10.44 -12.01
C GLU A 1085 -20.02 11.04 -13.09
N SER A 1086 -19.53 10.28 -14.08
CA SER A 1086 -18.56 10.84 -15.04
C SER A 1086 -19.24 11.65 -16.15
N TYR A 1087 -19.87 12.79 -15.81
CA TYR A 1087 -20.01 14.02 -16.61
C TYR A 1087 -20.84 15.08 -15.82
N SER A 1088 -20.25 15.65 -14.77
CA SER A 1088 -20.74 16.90 -14.15
C SER A 1088 -19.67 18.01 -14.11
N SER A 1089 -18.46 17.77 -14.63
CA SER A 1089 -17.37 18.75 -14.67
C SER A 1089 -16.97 19.16 -16.09
N LEU A 1090 -17.94 19.61 -16.90
CA LEU A 1090 -17.68 20.48 -18.05
C LEU A 1090 -18.64 21.67 -17.99
N GLY A 1091 -18.08 22.81 -17.58
CA GLY A 1091 -18.42 24.15 -18.03
C GLY A 1091 -19.89 24.55 -18.11
N SER A 1092 -20.27 25.49 -17.24
CA SER A 1092 -21.18 26.56 -17.63
C SER A 1092 -20.70 27.20 -18.95
N GLY A 1093 -21.44 27.00 -20.04
CA GLY A 1093 -21.24 27.77 -21.27
C GLY A 1093 -21.64 27.04 -22.55
N MET A 1094 -22.74 27.51 -23.16
CA MET A 1094 -23.23 27.21 -24.51
C MET A 1094 -23.83 25.81 -24.70
N TRP A 1095 -25.16 25.71 -24.60
CA TRP A 1095 -26.07 25.57 -25.76
C TRP A 1095 -27.45 26.11 -25.34
N SER A 1096 -27.81 27.29 -25.84
CA SER A 1096 -29.21 27.72 -25.88
C SER A 1096 -29.90 26.91 -26.98
N TRP A 1097 -31.00 26.25 -26.66
CA TRP A 1097 -32.07 26.04 -27.62
C TRP A 1097 -33.39 26.34 -26.92
N ASP A 1098 -33.93 27.51 -27.26
CA ASP A 1098 -35.35 27.82 -27.16
C ASP A 1098 -36.15 26.64 -27.72
N VAL A 1099 -37.02 26.05 -26.90
CA VAL A 1099 -38.27 25.44 -27.38
C VAL A 1099 -39.38 25.75 -26.37
N ASN A 1100 -39.69 27.04 -26.22
CA ASN A 1100 -41.06 27.45 -25.93
C ASN A 1100 -41.78 27.62 -27.27
N ALA A 1101 -42.21 26.50 -27.87
CA ALA A 1101 -43.24 26.51 -28.90
C ALA A 1101 -43.82 25.10 -29.06
N GLN A 1102 -45.14 25.01 -28.91
CA GLN A 1102 -46.03 23.92 -29.33
C GLN A 1102 -46.13 22.70 -28.40
N HIS A 1103 -47.01 22.74 -27.40
CA HIS A 1103 -48.42 22.38 -27.62
C HIS A 1103 -49.25 22.54 -26.33
N GLN A 1104 -50.01 23.63 -26.27
CA GLN A 1104 -51.40 23.57 -25.79
C GLN A 1104 -52.18 22.75 -26.83
N SER A 1105 -52.65 21.57 -26.43
CA SER A 1105 -53.80 20.79 -26.93
C SER A 1105 -53.57 19.34 -26.46
N ALA A 1106 -54.37 18.69 -25.64
CA ALA A 1106 -55.74 18.91 -25.25
C ALA A 1106 -56.04 18.12 -23.96
N GLN A 1107 -56.95 18.71 -23.17
CA GLN A 1107 -57.72 18.18 -22.02
C GLN A 1107 -56.99 17.91 -20.71
#